data_AF-A0A3D9S058-F1
#
_entry.id   AF-A0A3D9S058-F1
#
_cell.length_a   1.000
_cell.length_b   1.000
_cell.length_c   1.000
_cell.angle_alpha   90.00
_cell.angle_beta   90.00
_cell.angle_gamma   90.00
#
_symmetry.space_group_name_H-M   'P 1'
#
loop_
_entity.id
_entity.type
_entity.pdbx_description
1 polymer ?
#
loop_
_entity_poly.entity_id
_entity_poly.type
_entity_poly.pdbx_seq_one_letter_code
_entity_poly.pdbx_strand_id
1 'polypeptide(L)'
;MKFKATKLILVVVALLVSSSMFSQLKVSKLFNNHMVIQRNQNINVWGTHKKGKKVTVTFNNKAYKTKTNSNGAWKIILPEMKEGGPFEMTIKSGKESIKISDILIGDVWVCSGQSNMEWLVKNSNNAIVEITNAHDSNIRHFKVPLSSANAPENELAGGEWTVTNSKNVGDFTAVGYFFAKNLRNNNNNVPIGLINTSWGGSRIEPWMSAEVLGIENAKEFFDQVQKKSDAEFNKQTAIYKKVFPYLTEEDQGFKNNEPLWAKPDLDESDWIQIKVPSMWENEGFEGLDGFAWYRTSFNLTEEEASKPITLGLGKIDDSDYVWLNGNKVGETIQEYGKTRVYNVDAKNLKEGINVIAIRVDDTGGGGGIYGDAKDLFLKTSNGTVSLAKKWSFKVGSFRKPFMGVNQISTLLYNKMIYPLLNFPIKGTIWYQGESNANSLEEAEKYSELFPTMIKQWRKDWKIGDFPFLWVQLANYMAPQDASVESNWALLRESQSKTLNIPNTGEAVIIDLGEATDIHPKNKQDVGYRLALAAKKIAYNQDLIYSGPTFKSQEIKGNKIVVSFNHLGSGLITKDKYGYVKGFSIAGADKKFVWSKATIENNKVVVWNDAIEKPLYVRYAWADNPDDANLYNIENLPTSPFRTDN
;
A
#
# COMPACT_ATOMS: atom_id res chain seq x y z
N MET A 1 35.38 61.35 14.74
CA MET A 1 34.36 60.40 15.27
C MET A 1 32.93 60.59 14.72
N LYS A 2 32.66 61.40 13.67
CA LYS A 2 31.27 61.64 13.19
C LYS A 2 30.79 60.74 12.03
N PHE A 3 31.64 59.90 11.44
CA PHE A 3 31.28 59.04 10.28
C PHE A 3 30.83 57.61 10.61
N LYS A 4 30.90 57.17 11.89
CA LYS A 4 30.48 55.81 12.29
C LYS A 4 28.97 55.71 12.62
N ALA A 5 28.34 56.81 13.03
CA ALA A 5 26.91 56.80 13.39
C ALA A 5 25.99 56.66 12.16
N THR A 6 26.35 57.25 11.02
CA THR A 6 25.50 57.23 9.81
C THR A 6 25.45 55.85 9.15
N LYS A 7 26.55 55.08 9.16
CA LYS A 7 26.56 53.70 8.67
C LYS A 7 25.78 52.74 9.56
N LEU A 8 25.75 52.98 10.88
CA LEU A 8 24.99 52.16 11.82
C LEU A 8 23.47 52.38 11.64
N ILE A 9 23.05 53.62 11.40
CA ILE A 9 21.64 53.96 11.12
C ILE A 9 21.17 53.34 9.79
N LEU A 10 22.01 53.35 8.75
CA LEU A 10 21.68 52.72 7.46
C LEU A 10 21.58 51.18 7.55
N VAL A 11 22.39 50.54 8.38
CA VAL A 11 22.30 49.08 8.63
C VAL A 11 21.07 48.73 9.46
N VAL A 12 20.69 49.57 10.44
CA VAL A 12 19.46 49.38 11.22
C VAL A 12 18.19 49.64 10.38
N VAL A 13 18.20 50.62 9.48
CA VAL A 13 17.09 50.83 8.51
C VAL A 13 17.03 49.69 7.49
N ALA A 14 18.16 49.17 7.00
CA ALA A 14 18.18 48.00 6.13
C ALA A 14 17.73 46.70 6.84
N LEU A 15 17.98 46.57 8.14
CA LEU A 15 17.48 45.48 8.99
C LEU A 15 16.01 45.68 9.42
N LEU A 16 15.46 46.91 9.36
CA LEU A 16 14.04 47.20 9.59
C LEU A 16 13.17 47.06 8.32
N VAL A 17 13.80 46.91 7.14
CA VAL A 17 13.15 46.39 5.92
C VAL A 17 13.19 44.84 5.91
N SER A 18 13.41 44.23 7.07
CA SER A 18 13.21 42.80 7.29
C SER A 18 11.78 42.40 6.88
N SER A 19 11.71 41.76 5.72
CA SER A 19 10.73 40.72 5.39
C SER A 19 9.33 40.98 5.95
N SER A 20 8.65 41.99 5.40
CA SER A 20 7.21 41.86 5.22
C SER A 20 6.98 40.66 4.30
N MET A 21 6.97 39.43 4.84
CA MET A 21 6.50 38.27 4.11
C MET A 21 5.09 38.63 3.64
N PHE A 22 4.96 38.87 2.33
CA PHE A 22 3.67 39.08 1.71
C PHE A 22 2.94 37.75 1.79
N SER A 23 2.24 37.49 2.90
CA SER A 23 1.31 36.36 2.99
C SER A 23 0.26 36.53 1.91
N GLN A 24 0.43 35.75 0.85
CA GLN A 24 -0.47 35.68 -0.30
C GLN A 24 -1.77 35.01 0.14
N LEU A 25 -2.88 35.36 -0.51
CA LEU A 25 -4.13 34.63 -0.44
C LEU A 25 -3.85 33.18 -0.86
N LYS A 26 -4.15 32.24 0.03
CA LYS A 26 -4.08 30.80 -0.22
C LYS A 26 -5.43 30.16 0.09
N VAL A 27 -5.73 29.09 -0.63
CA VAL A 27 -6.81 28.14 -0.36
C VAL A 27 -6.18 26.78 -0.09
N SER A 28 -6.86 25.90 0.65
CA SER A 28 -6.42 24.51 0.82
C SER A 28 -6.12 23.85 -0.54
N LYS A 29 -5.08 23.02 -0.59
CA LYS A 29 -4.62 22.36 -1.83
C LYS A 29 -5.66 21.42 -2.43
N LEU A 30 -6.67 21.00 -1.67
CA LEU A 30 -7.83 20.26 -2.18
C LEU A 30 -8.68 21.06 -3.18
N PHE A 31 -8.64 22.39 -3.11
CA PHE A 31 -9.39 23.29 -3.99
C PHE A 31 -8.53 23.69 -5.17
N ASN A 32 -8.52 22.84 -6.20
CA ASN A 32 -7.87 23.10 -7.48
C ASN A 32 -8.77 22.62 -8.64
N ASN A 33 -8.32 22.88 -9.88
CA ASN A 33 -9.12 22.59 -11.07
C ASN A 33 -9.51 21.12 -11.12
N HIS A 34 -10.63 20.81 -11.76
CA HIS A 34 -11.13 19.43 -11.88
C HIS A 34 -11.58 18.81 -10.55
N MET A 35 -11.73 19.55 -9.45
CA MET A 35 -12.18 18.93 -8.20
C MET A 35 -13.62 18.42 -8.22
N VAL A 36 -13.92 17.50 -7.30
CA VAL A 36 -15.30 17.12 -6.94
C VAL A 36 -15.56 17.55 -5.50
N ILE A 37 -16.67 18.25 -5.25
CA ILE A 37 -17.16 18.58 -3.90
C ILE A 37 -18.38 17.71 -3.54
N GLN A 38 -18.54 17.43 -2.26
CA GLN A 38 -19.62 16.57 -1.76
C GLN A 38 -21.01 17.22 -1.94
N ARG A 39 -21.93 16.49 -2.56
CA ARG A 39 -23.35 16.88 -2.66
C ARG A 39 -24.08 16.71 -1.33
N ASN A 40 -25.21 17.39 -1.17
CA ASN A 40 -26.15 17.25 -0.06
C ASN A 40 -25.51 17.42 1.33
N GLN A 41 -24.45 18.23 1.41
CA GLN A 41 -23.80 18.64 2.64
C GLN A 41 -23.29 20.08 2.49
N ASN A 42 -23.20 20.81 3.59
CA ASN A 42 -22.55 22.12 3.61
C ASN A 42 -21.06 21.99 3.29
N ILE A 43 -20.55 22.80 2.36
CA ILE A 43 -19.16 22.73 1.91
C ILE A 43 -18.31 23.81 2.56
N ASN A 44 -17.30 23.38 3.31
CA ASN A 44 -16.29 24.28 3.84
C ASN A 44 -15.30 24.64 2.75
N VAL A 45 -15.09 25.93 2.47
CA VAL A 45 -13.96 26.43 1.68
C VAL A 45 -13.06 27.22 2.62
N TRP A 46 -11.78 26.87 2.71
CA TRP A 46 -10.87 27.45 3.69
C TRP A 46 -9.47 27.67 3.15
N GLY A 47 -8.71 28.51 3.84
CA GLY A 47 -7.32 28.79 3.53
C GLY A 47 -6.72 29.82 4.49
N THR A 48 -5.64 30.46 4.05
CA THR A 48 -4.92 31.47 4.83
C THR A 48 -4.69 32.74 4.03
N HIS A 49 -4.58 33.86 4.73
CA HIS A 49 -4.13 35.14 4.18
C HIS A 49 -3.68 36.06 5.34
N LYS A 50 -3.27 37.30 5.06
CA LYS A 50 -2.92 38.27 6.13
C LYS A 50 -4.10 38.47 7.09
N LYS A 51 -3.82 38.65 8.39
CA LYS A 51 -4.81 38.93 9.45
C LYS A 51 -5.77 40.08 9.08
N GLY A 52 -7.05 39.92 9.39
CA GLY A 52 -8.10 40.92 9.19
C GLY A 52 -8.51 41.21 7.73
N LYS A 53 -7.97 40.48 6.74
CA LYS A 53 -8.32 40.66 5.32
C LYS A 53 -9.70 40.10 5.03
N LYS A 54 -10.47 40.83 4.21
CA LYS A 54 -11.76 40.38 3.68
C LYS A 54 -11.52 39.40 2.54
N VAL A 55 -12.14 38.22 2.62
CA VAL A 55 -12.11 37.20 1.57
C VAL A 55 -13.52 37.02 1.02
N THR A 56 -13.66 36.99 -0.30
CA THR A 56 -14.92 36.71 -1.01
C THR A 56 -14.76 35.47 -1.85
N VAL A 57 -15.63 34.48 -1.67
CA VAL A 57 -15.74 33.29 -2.52
C VAL A 57 -17.00 33.44 -3.35
N THR A 58 -16.86 33.44 -4.68
CA THR A 58 -17.99 33.35 -5.61
C THR A 58 -18.06 31.92 -6.14
N PHE A 59 -19.20 31.26 -5.95
CA PHE A 59 -19.48 29.92 -6.46
C PHE A 59 -20.93 29.83 -6.90
N ASN A 60 -21.18 29.24 -8.07
CA ASN A 60 -22.51 29.08 -8.65
C ASN A 60 -23.33 30.40 -8.63
N ASN A 61 -22.73 31.47 -9.17
CA ASN A 61 -23.29 32.83 -9.24
C ASN A 61 -23.65 33.50 -7.89
N LYS A 62 -23.25 32.91 -6.76
CA LYS A 62 -23.46 33.47 -5.41
C LYS A 62 -22.14 33.86 -4.77
N ALA A 63 -22.12 35.01 -4.11
CA ALA A 63 -20.95 35.53 -3.42
C ALA A 63 -21.08 35.40 -1.90
N TYR A 64 -20.08 34.79 -1.27
CA TYR A 64 -19.97 34.57 0.16
C TYR A 64 -18.76 35.35 0.67
N LYS A 65 -18.85 35.94 1.88
CA LYS A 65 -17.82 36.83 2.41
C LYS A 65 -17.43 36.42 3.82
N THR A 66 -16.14 36.51 4.12
CA THR A 66 -15.59 36.30 5.47
C THR A 66 -14.41 37.24 5.72
N LYS A 67 -13.81 37.16 6.91
CA LYS A 67 -12.53 37.81 7.23
C LYS A 67 -11.56 36.78 7.82
N THR A 68 -10.27 36.97 7.58
CA THR A 68 -9.24 36.17 8.26
C THR A 68 -9.19 36.48 9.75
N ASN A 69 -8.97 35.45 10.55
CA ASN A 69 -8.81 35.54 12.00
C ASN A 69 -7.41 36.04 12.40
N SER A 70 -7.09 36.02 13.70
CA SER A 70 -5.79 36.45 14.26
C SER A 70 -4.59 35.69 13.69
N ASN A 71 -4.80 34.43 13.30
CA ASN A 71 -3.77 33.54 12.78
C ASN A 71 -3.73 33.55 11.24
N GLY A 72 -4.53 34.43 10.61
CA GLY A 72 -4.61 34.53 9.15
C GLY A 72 -5.50 33.47 8.49
N ALA A 73 -6.11 32.55 9.23
CA ALA A 73 -7.01 31.55 8.67
C ALA A 73 -8.38 32.16 8.31
N TRP A 74 -8.99 31.70 7.23
CA TRP A 74 -10.35 32.06 6.82
C TRP A 74 -11.14 30.81 6.42
N LYS A 75 -12.45 30.86 6.62
CA LYS A 75 -13.40 29.79 6.25
C LYS A 75 -14.71 30.41 5.78
N ILE A 76 -15.29 29.82 4.74
CA ILE A 76 -16.63 30.07 4.23
C ILE A 76 -17.37 28.75 4.18
N ILE A 77 -18.66 28.78 4.48
CA ILE A 77 -19.55 27.62 4.35
C ILE A 77 -20.49 27.90 3.18
N LEU A 78 -20.40 27.08 2.14
CA LEU A 78 -21.36 27.05 1.05
C LEU A 78 -22.54 26.16 1.47
N PRO A 79 -23.79 26.52 1.12
CA PRO A 79 -24.95 25.69 1.42
C PRO A 79 -24.87 24.35 0.68
N GLU A 80 -25.62 23.37 1.16
CA GLU A 80 -25.79 22.10 0.45
C GLU A 80 -26.31 22.28 -0.97
N MET A 81 -25.85 21.42 -1.89
CA MET A 81 -26.17 21.46 -3.30
C MET A 81 -26.34 20.04 -3.84
N LYS A 82 -27.23 19.87 -4.82
CA LYS A 82 -27.37 18.61 -5.56
C LYS A 82 -26.21 18.42 -6.54
N GLU A 83 -26.04 17.20 -7.03
CA GLU A 83 -25.05 16.88 -8.06
C GLU A 83 -25.18 17.76 -9.31
N GLY A 84 -24.06 18.00 -9.98
CA GLY A 84 -24.02 18.77 -11.23
C GLY A 84 -22.64 19.37 -11.52
N GLY A 85 -22.62 20.28 -12.49
CA GLY A 85 -21.42 20.96 -12.98
C GLY A 85 -21.23 20.74 -14.48
N PRO A 86 -20.10 21.20 -15.05
CA PRO A 86 -18.99 21.87 -14.35
C PRO A 86 -19.35 23.29 -13.88
N PHE A 87 -18.85 23.65 -12.70
CA PHE A 87 -18.94 25.00 -12.12
C PHE A 87 -17.57 25.67 -12.05
N GLU A 88 -17.57 26.97 -11.76
CA GLU A 88 -16.37 27.73 -11.44
C GLU A 88 -16.47 28.34 -10.03
N MET A 89 -15.33 28.41 -9.34
CA MET A 89 -15.16 29.13 -8.08
C MET A 89 -14.10 30.21 -8.26
N THR A 90 -14.38 31.41 -7.74
CA THR A 90 -13.40 32.50 -7.69
C THR A 90 -13.26 33.02 -6.27
N ILE A 91 -12.02 33.06 -5.76
CA ILE A 91 -11.68 33.48 -4.40
C ILE A 91 -10.88 34.78 -4.49
N LYS A 92 -11.38 35.88 -3.92
CA LYS A 92 -10.78 37.21 -4.01
C LYS A 92 -10.50 37.84 -2.65
N SER A 93 -9.37 38.55 -2.55
CA SER A 93 -9.03 39.45 -1.44
C SER A 93 -8.24 40.65 -1.98
N GLY A 94 -8.86 41.82 -2.00
CA GLY A 94 -8.25 43.00 -2.62
C GLY A 94 -7.95 42.78 -4.09
N LYS A 95 -6.66 42.82 -4.47
CA LYS A 95 -6.18 42.58 -5.85
C LYS A 95 -5.87 41.11 -6.14
N GLU A 96 -5.80 40.26 -5.12
CA GLU A 96 -5.46 38.84 -5.27
C GLU A 96 -6.71 38.03 -5.64
N SER A 97 -6.56 37.11 -6.59
CA SER A 97 -7.65 36.27 -7.10
C SER A 97 -7.14 34.86 -7.40
N ILE A 98 -7.86 33.84 -6.93
CA ILE A 98 -7.67 32.43 -7.28
C ILE A 98 -8.91 32.00 -8.04
N LYS A 99 -8.74 31.42 -9.23
CA LYS A 99 -9.82 30.82 -10.01
C LYS A 99 -9.65 29.31 -10.01
N ILE A 100 -10.73 28.60 -9.73
CA ILE A 100 -10.81 27.14 -9.79
C ILE A 100 -11.93 26.81 -10.78
N SER A 101 -11.57 26.08 -11.82
CA SER A 101 -12.45 25.74 -12.92
C SER A 101 -12.78 24.26 -12.93
N ASP A 102 -13.84 23.91 -13.65
CA ASP A 102 -14.28 22.53 -13.83
C ASP A 102 -14.54 21.82 -12.47
N ILE A 103 -15.44 22.38 -11.67
CA ILE A 103 -15.83 21.80 -10.38
C ILE A 103 -17.10 20.96 -10.57
N LEU A 104 -17.07 19.69 -10.18
CA LEU A 104 -18.27 18.86 -10.08
C LEU A 104 -18.79 18.80 -8.66
N ILE A 105 -20.11 18.66 -8.52
CA ILE A 105 -20.77 18.33 -7.26
C ILE A 105 -21.22 16.87 -7.36
N GLY A 106 -20.79 16.03 -6.41
CA GLY A 106 -20.96 14.57 -6.49
C GLY A 106 -20.71 13.88 -5.15
N ASP A 107 -20.46 12.57 -5.17
CA ASP A 107 -20.09 11.82 -3.96
C ASP A 107 -18.56 11.70 -3.87
N VAL A 108 -17.98 12.13 -2.74
CA VAL A 108 -16.54 12.10 -2.50
C VAL A 108 -16.19 10.98 -1.55
N TRP A 109 -15.28 10.10 -1.96
CA TRP A 109 -14.82 8.96 -1.19
C TRP A 109 -13.33 9.09 -0.87
N VAL A 110 -12.98 8.81 0.38
CA VAL A 110 -11.57 8.67 0.79
C VAL A 110 -11.15 7.22 0.55
N CYS A 111 -10.14 7.01 -0.28
CA CYS A 111 -9.52 5.71 -0.52
C CYS A 111 -8.24 5.63 0.30
N SER A 112 -8.18 4.79 1.33
CA SER A 112 -7.04 4.74 2.24
C SER A 112 -6.61 3.31 2.58
N GLY A 113 -5.43 3.19 3.19
CA GLY A 113 -4.81 1.92 3.54
C GLY A 113 -3.41 1.79 2.94
N GLN A 114 -3.03 0.57 2.56
CA GLN A 114 -1.67 0.25 2.15
C GLN A 114 -1.54 -0.07 0.65
N SER A 115 -0.58 -0.94 0.30
CA SER A 115 -0.14 -1.21 -1.08
C SER A 115 -1.26 -1.70 -1.99
N ASN A 116 -2.21 -2.49 -1.48
CA ASN A 116 -3.36 -2.93 -2.25
C ASN A 116 -4.35 -1.80 -2.60
N MET A 117 -4.51 -0.79 -1.75
CA MET A 117 -5.23 0.45 -2.08
C MET A 117 -4.41 1.36 -3.00
N GLU A 118 -3.08 1.37 -2.84
CA GLU A 118 -2.16 2.11 -3.69
C GLU A 118 -2.02 1.55 -5.10
N TRP A 119 -2.33 0.25 -5.28
CA TRP A 119 -2.20 -0.46 -6.53
C TRP A 119 -2.83 0.29 -7.70
N LEU A 120 -2.10 0.35 -8.82
CA LEU A 120 -2.48 1.19 -9.96
C LEU A 120 -3.29 0.40 -11.00
N VAL A 121 -4.18 1.08 -11.73
CA VAL A 121 -4.97 0.45 -12.81
C VAL A 121 -4.05 -0.18 -13.85
N LYS A 122 -2.93 0.46 -14.20
CA LYS A 122 -1.95 -0.08 -15.17
C LYS A 122 -1.30 -1.40 -14.75
N ASN A 123 -1.34 -1.73 -13.45
CA ASN A 123 -0.80 -2.97 -12.90
C ASN A 123 -1.88 -4.05 -12.68
N SER A 124 -3.14 -3.77 -13.00
CA SER A 124 -4.26 -4.70 -12.80
C SER A 124 -4.47 -5.62 -14.01
N ASN A 125 -5.25 -6.69 -13.85
CA ASN A 125 -5.65 -7.54 -14.97
C ASN A 125 -6.33 -6.71 -16.07
N ASN A 126 -6.10 -7.06 -17.34
CA ASN A 126 -6.69 -6.39 -18.50
C ASN A 126 -6.43 -4.86 -18.56
N ALA A 127 -5.35 -4.38 -17.94
CA ALA A 127 -5.03 -2.95 -17.83
C ALA A 127 -5.16 -2.17 -19.14
N ILE A 128 -4.65 -2.71 -20.26
CA ILE A 128 -4.73 -2.05 -21.57
C ILE A 128 -6.19 -1.76 -21.95
N VAL A 129 -7.07 -2.76 -21.83
CA VAL A 129 -8.49 -2.63 -22.17
C VAL A 129 -9.19 -1.64 -21.23
N GLU A 130 -8.88 -1.69 -19.94
CA GLU A 130 -9.45 -0.77 -18.95
C GLU A 130 -9.02 0.69 -19.21
N ILE A 131 -7.74 0.90 -19.53
CA ILE A 131 -7.19 2.22 -19.83
C ILE A 131 -7.79 2.76 -21.14
N THR A 132 -7.80 1.96 -22.20
CA THR A 132 -8.33 2.40 -23.51
C THR A 132 -9.79 2.83 -23.42
N ASN A 133 -10.61 2.13 -22.62
CA ASN A 133 -12.05 2.39 -22.50
C ASN A 133 -12.43 3.38 -21.39
N ALA A 134 -11.46 3.95 -20.67
CA ALA A 134 -11.72 4.89 -19.60
C ALA A 134 -12.08 6.29 -20.15
N HIS A 135 -13.39 6.54 -20.34
CA HIS A 135 -13.89 7.82 -20.88
C HIS A 135 -14.82 8.60 -19.95
N ASP A 136 -15.12 8.07 -18.75
CA ASP A 136 -16.04 8.73 -17.81
C ASP A 136 -15.34 9.84 -17.00
N SER A 137 -15.31 11.05 -17.56
CA SER A 137 -14.70 12.25 -16.96
C SER A 137 -15.34 12.72 -15.65
N ASN A 138 -16.46 12.12 -15.24
CA ASN A 138 -17.11 12.38 -13.95
C ASN A 138 -16.53 11.56 -12.80
N ILE A 139 -15.59 10.64 -13.09
CA ILE A 139 -14.73 10.03 -12.08
C ILE A 139 -13.44 10.85 -12.02
N ARG A 140 -13.08 11.32 -10.84
CA ARG A 140 -11.89 12.16 -10.64
C ARG A 140 -11.10 11.70 -9.44
N HIS A 141 -9.78 11.80 -9.55
CA HIS A 141 -8.86 11.26 -8.55
C HIS A 141 -7.89 12.33 -8.07
N PHE A 142 -7.72 12.41 -6.76
CA PHE A 142 -6.72 13.24 -6.10
C PHE A 142 -5.81 12.32 -5.29
N LYS A 143 -4.57 12.12 -5.74
CA LYS A 143 -3.55 11.42 -4.92
C LYS A 143 -2.92 12.41 -3.94
N VAL A 144 -3.06 12.12 -2.66
CA VAL A 144 -2.28 12.80 -1.62
C VAL A 144 -0.84 12.29 -1.71
N PRO A 145 0.17 13.18 -1.85
CA PRO A 145 1.56 12.76 -1.85
C PRO A 145 1.96 12.10 -0.53
N LEU A 146 2.82 11.08 -0.62
CA LEU A 146 3.40 10.43 0.55
C LEU A 146 4.12 11.47 1.40
N SER A 147 3.64 11.65 2.63
CA SER A 147 4.19 12.62 3.57
C SER A 147 3.79 12.26 4.99
N SER A 148 4.63 12.63 5.96
CA SER A 148 4.43 12.38 7.38
C SER A 148 4.67 13.66 8.19
N ALA A 149 4.16 13.70 9.41
CA ALA A 149 4.45 14.77 10.35
C ALA A 149 4.40 14.28 11.79
N ASN A 150 5.30 14.79 12.64
CA ASN A 150 5.35 14.46 14.07
C ASN A 150 4.22 15.13 14.87
N ALA A 151 3.46 16.05 14.26
CA ALA A 151 2.27 16.66 14.83
C ALA A 151 1.23 16.90 13.74
N PRO A 152 -0.07 16.98 14.09
CA PRO A 152 -1.11 17.28 13.12
C PRO A 152 -0.85 18.59 12.37
N GLU A 153 -0.83 18.52 11.04
CA GLU A 153 -0.63 19.69 10.18
C GLU A 153 -1.89 19.99 9.36
N ASN A 154 -2.20 21.27 9.16
CA ASN A 154 -3.42 21.68 8.46
C ASN A 154 -3.28 21.73 6.93
N GLU A 155 -2.07 21.51 6.40
CA GLU A 155 -1.78 21.61 4.96
C GLU A 155 -1.22 20.29 4.41
N LEU A 156 -1.80 19.84 3.29
CA LEU A 156 -1.26 18.73 2.51
C LEU A 156 0.12 19.09 1.94
N ALA A 157 0.97 18.09 1.72
CA ALA A 157 2.25 18.29 1.02
C ALA A 157 2.04 18.73 -0.45
N GLY A 158 0.98 18.27 -1.11
CA GLY A 158 0.68 18.57 -2.51
C GLY A 158 -0.58 17.85 -2.97
N GLY A 159 -0.64 17.57 -4.27
CA GLY A 159 -1.72 16.83 -4.93
C GLY A 159 -2.55 17.70 -5.86
N GLU A 160 -3.11 17.07 -6.88
CA GLU A 160 -3.97 17.69 -7.89
C GLU A 160 -5.13 16.75 -8.25
N TRP A 161 -6.28 17.32 -8.64
CA TRP A 161 -7.37 16.52 -9.17
C TRP A 161 -7.13 16.20 -10.63
N THR A 162 -7.23 14.92 -10.96
CA THR A 162 -7.06 14.41 -12.31
C THR A 162 -8.36 13.83 -12.82
N VAL A 163 -8.65 14.11 -14.10
CA VAL A 163 -9.84 13.60 -14.79
C VAL A 163 -9.55 12.20 -15.32
N THR A 164 -10.51 11.29 -15.19
CA THR A 164 -10.43 9.97 -15.83
C THR A 164 -10.43 10.11 -17.35
N ASN A 165 -9.38 9.62 -17.97
CA ASN A 165 -9.25 9.41 -19.41
C ASN A 165 -8.16 8.34 -19.64
N SER A 166 -7.98 7.90 -20.89
CA SER A 166 -6.98 6.89 -21.25
C SER A 166 -5.51 7.32 -20.99
N LYS A 167 -5.24 8.61 -20.79
CA LYS A 167 -3.90 9.10 -20.44
C LYS A 167 -3.63 9.00 -18.93
N ASN A 168 -4.64 9.28 -18.10
CA ASN A 168 -4.45 9.46 -16.66
C ASN A 168 -4.85 8.24 -15.83
N VAL A 169 -5.85 7.46 -16.27
CA VAL A 169 -6.47 6.41 -15.44
C VAL A 169 -5.49 5.32 -15.02
N GLY A 170 -4.42 5.09 -15.81
CA GLY A 170 -3.38 4.11 -15.50
C GLY A 170 -2.73 4.34 -14.13
N ASP A 171 -2.66 5.60 -13.67
CA ASP A 171 -2.05 6.02 -12.40
C ASP A 171 -3.08 6.21 -11.26
N PHE A 172 -4.34 5.85 -11.47
CA PHE A 172 -5.35 5.91 -10.41
C PHE A 172 -5.22 4.68 -9.49
N THR A 173 -5.70 4.79 -8.25
CA THR A 173 -5.96 3.60 -7.42
C THR A 173 -6.92 2.69 -8.18
N ALA A 174 -6.52 1.44 -8.42
CA ALA A 174 -7.33 0.46 -9.12
C ALA A 174 -8.60 0.13 -8.35
N VAL A 175 -8.47 -0.12 -7.04
CA VAL A 175 -9.60 -0.41 -6.15
C VAL A 175 -10.60 0.74 -6.16
N GLY A 176 -10.13 1.98 -5.96
CA GLY A 176 -11.01 3.15 -5.97
C GLY A 176 -11.62 3.42 -7.35
N TYR A 177 -10.87 3.22 -8.44
CA TYR A 177 -11.37 3.40 -9.80
C TYR A 177 -12.48 2.40 -10.14
N PHE A 178 -12.26 1.10 -9.91
CA PHE A 178 -13.27 0.08 -10.20
C PHE A 178 -14.48 0.20 -9.26
N PHE A 179 -14.28 0.62 -8.01
CA PHE A 179 -15.36 1.02 -7.11
C PHE A 179 -16.21 2.15 -7.69
N ALA A 180 -15.57 3.26 -8.10
CA ALA A 180 -16.25 4.41 -8.69
C ALA A 180 -16.99 4.04 -9.98
N LYS A 181 -16.33 3.29 -10.88
CA LYS A 181 -16.91 2.80 -12.16
C LYS A 181 -18.19 2.01 -11.91
N ASN A 182 -18.19 1.11 -10.92
CA ASN A 182 -19.37 0.31 -10.57
C ASN A 182 -20.50 1.12 -9.93
N LEU A 183 -20.18 2.15 -9.15
CA LEU A 183 -21.17 3.09 -8.63
C LEU A 183 -21.77 3.97 -9.73
N ARG A 184 -20.93 4.50 -10.63
CA ARG A 184 -21.34 5.36 -11.75
C ARG A 184 -22.39 4.69 -12.65
N ASN A 185 -22.18 3.42 -12.99
CA ASN A 185 -23.12 2.64 -13.80
C ASN A 185 -24.53 2.51 -13.20
N ASN A 186 -24.71 2.78 -11.91
CA ASN A 186 -25.96 2.49 -11.19
C ASN A 186 -26.50 3.65 -10.32
N ASN A 187 -25.79 4.78 -10.24
CA ASN A 187 -26.12 5.90 -9.33
C ASN A 187 -26.53 7.14 -10.12
N ASN A 188 -27.42 7.00 -11.11
CA ASN A 188 -27.99 8.11 -11.89
C ASN A 188 -26.95 9.09 -12.48
N ASN A 189 -25.77 8.61 -12.86
CA ASN A 189 -24.68 9.45 -13.35
C ASN A 189 -24.26 10.58 -12.39
N VAL A 190 -24.27 10.35 -11.08
CA VAL A 190 -23.67 11.25 -10.07
C VAL A 190 -22.13 11.23 -10.16
N PRO A 191 -21.43 12.38 -10.23
CA PRO A 191 -19.97 12.40 -10.23
C PRO A 191 -19.34 11.76 -8.99
N ILE A 192 -18.18 11.13 -9.15
CA ILE A 192 -17.45 10.50 -8.04
C ILE A 192 -16.06 11.12 -7.93
N GLY A 193 -15.74 11.66 -6.75
CA GLY A 193 -14.40 12.11 -6.38
C GLY A 193 -13.70 11.08 -5.51
N LEU A 194 -12.46 10.73 -5.82
CA LEU A 194 -11.63 9.80 -5.07
C LEU A 194 -10.44 10.55 -4.47
N ILE A 195 -10.38 10.67 -3.15
CA ILE A 195 -9.21 11.21 -2.44
C ILE A 195 -8.38 10.03 -1.97
N ASN A 196 -7.26 9.77 -2.64
CA ASN A 196 -6.38 8.64 -2.34
C ASN A 196 -5.31 9.01 -1.32
N THR A 197 -5.39 8.40 -0.14
CA THR A 197 -4.48 8.49 1.01
C THR A 197 -3.93 7.11 1.34
N SER A 198 -3.32 6.46 0.36
CA SER A 198 -2.69 5.14 0.53
C SER A 198 -1.16 5.25 0.62
N TRP A 199 -0.55 4.38 1.43
CA TRP A 199 0.91 4.19 1.48
C TRP A 199 1.26 2.71 1.70
N GLY A 200 1.94 2.11 0.72
CA GLY A 200 2.45 0.74 0.76
C GLY A 200 3.12 0.34 2.07
N GLY A 201 2.85 -0.88 2.52
CA GLY A 201 3.40 -1.43 3.77
C GLY A 201 2.91 -0.77 5.06
N SER A 202 1.99 0.20 5.01
CA SER A 202 1.55 0.86 6.25
C SER A 202 0.78 -0.06 7.19
N ARG A 203 1.11 0.05 8.49
CA ARG A 203 0.29 -0.51 9.57
C ARG A 203 -0.90 0.40 9.87
N ILE A 204 -1.86 -0.06 10.66
CA ILE A 204 -3.03 0.74 11.05
C ILE A 204 -2.69 1.91 11.99
N GLU A 205 -1.76 1.73 12.91
CA GLU A 205 -1.37 2.70 13.94
C GLU A 205 -0.86 4.04 13.38
N PRO A 206 -0.06 4.08 12.29
CA PRO A 206 0.28 5.33 11.60
C PRO A 206 -0.92 6.19 11.18
N TRP A 207 -2.09 5.58 10.95
CA TRP A 207 -3.33 6.22 10.52
C TRP A 207 -4.24 6.66 11.68
N MET A 208 -3.76 6.51 12.92
CA MET A 208 -4.49 6.85 14.15
C MET A 208 -3.85 8.04 14.88
N SER A 209 -4.65 8.89 15.55
CA SER A 209 -4.10 10.02 16.32
C SER A 209 -3.35 9.55 17.57
N ALA A 210 -2.44 10.40 18.06
CA ALA A 210 -1.74 10.17 19.31
C ALA A 210 -2.71 9.96 20.49
N GLU A 211 -3.83 10.69 20.51
CA GLU A 211 -4.87 10.59 21.55
C GLU A 211 -5.41 9.17 21.69
N VAL A 212 -5.85 8.54 20.58
CA VAL A 212 -6.47 7.20 20.65
C VAL A 212 -5.46 6.07 20.83
N LEU A 213 -4.18 6.33 20.58
CA LEU A 213 -3.09 5.41 20.86
C LEU A 213 -2.51 5.57 22.27
N GLY A 214 -3.02 6.51 23.07
CA GLY A 214 -2.50 6.77 24.43
C GLY A 214 -1.10 7.39 24.43
N ILE A 215 -0.70 8.06 23.34
CA ILE A 215 0.59 8.74 23.23
C ILE A 215 0.44 10.16 23.81
N GLU A 216 0.75 10.33 25.09
CA GLU A 216 0.62 11.61 25.80
C GLU A 216 1.62 12.67 25.32
N ASN A 217 2.87 12.25 25.08
CA ASN A 217 3.97 13.13 24.65
C ASN A 217 4.57 12.65 23.33
N ALA A 218 4.01 13.14 22.21
CA ALA A 218 4.44 12.77 20.88
C ALA A 218 5.94 13.02 20.64
N LYS A 219 6.50 14.13 21.15
CA LYS A 219 7.93 14.43 20.99
C LYS A 219 8.78 13.35 21.66
N GLU A 220 8.47 13.02 22.90
CA GLU A 220 9.20 11.98 23.63
C GLU A 220 9.05 10.61 22.97
N PHE A 221 7.86 10.27 22.50
CA PHE A 221 7.61 9.04 21.74
C PHE A 221 8.53 8.95 20.51
N PHE A 222 8.58 9.98 19.66
CA PHE A 222 9.46 9.96 18.48
C PHE A 222 10.95 9.96 18.84
N ASP A 223 11.35 10.69 19.89
CA ASP A 223 12.72 10.65 20.41
C ASP A 223 13.10 9.22 20.85
N GLN A 224 12.19 8.48 21.47
CA GLN A 224 12.41 7.09 21.88
C GLN A 224 12.45 6.12 20.68
N VAL A 225 11.56 6.29 19.70
CA VAL A 225 11.55 5.50 18.46
C VAL A 225 12.89 5.67 17.72
N GLN A 226 13.36 6.92 17.58
CA GLN A 226 14.65 7.20 16.95
C GLN A 226 15.81 6.56 17.72
N LYS A 227 15.85 6.70 19.05
CA LYS A 227 16.90 6.08 19.89
C LYS A 227 16.96 4.56 19.73
N LYS A 228 15.80 3.88 19.65
CA LYS A 228 15.75 2.43 19.44
C LYS A 228 16.28 2.05 18.05
N SER A 229 15.86 2.77 17.01
CA SER A 229 16.38 2.57 15.65
C SER A 229 17.90 2.76 15.58
N ASP A 230 18.42 3.80 16.23
CA ASP A 230 19.86 4.07 16.30
C ASP A 230 20.62 2.94 17.02
N ALA A 231 20.06 2.42 18.11
CA ALA A 231 20.66 1.34 18.87
C ALA A 231 20.75 0.04 18.05
N GLU A 232 19.68 -0.33 17.32
CA GLU A 232 19.69 -1.53 16.48
C GLU A 232 20.63 -1.38 15.28
N PHE A 233 20.63 -0.23 14.61
CA PHE A 233 21.56 0.04 13.52
C PHE A 233 23.03 -0.05 13.97
N ASN A 234 23.35 0.52 15.14
CA ASN A 234 24.71 0.45 15.70
C ASN A 234 25.12 -0.98 16.03
N LYS A 235 24.20 -1.77 16.59
CA LYS A 235 24.40 -3.20 16.90
C LYS A 235 24.67 -4.01 15.62
N GLN A 236 23.87 -3.82 14.57
CA GLN A 236 24.04 -4.52 13.29
C GLN A 236 25.33 -4.09 12.59
N THR A 237 25.65 -2.79 12.61
CA THR A 237 26.92 -2.27 12.09
C THR A 237 28.12 -2.93 12.78
N ALA A 238 28.05 -3.13 14.10
CA ALA A 238 29.11 -3.80 14.85
C ALA A 238 29.26 -5.29 14.47
N ILE A 239 28.16 -5.97 14.09
CA ILE A 239 28.19 -7.34 13.58
C ILE A 239 28.87 -7.37 12.21
N TYR A 240 28.44 -6.53 11.27
CA TYR A 240 29.02 -6.49 9.92
C TYR A 240 30.48 -6.06 9.91
N LYS A 241 30.90 -5.15 10.80
CA LYS A 241 32.31 -4.76 10.92
C LYS A 241 33.25 -5.88 11.37
N LYS A 242 32.74 -7.00 11.90
CA LYS A 242 33.56 -8.19 12.16
C LYS A 242 33.98 -8.89 10.87
N VAL A 243 33.18 -8.78 9.81
CA VAL A 243 33.45 -9.37 8.48
C VAL A 243 34.04 -8.31 7.54
N PHE A 244 33.56 -7.08 7.61
CA PHE A 244 33.97 -5.94 6.78
C PHE A 244 34.46 -4.77 7.66
N PRO A 245 35.71 -4.77 8.14
CA PRO A 245 36.20 -3.79 9.11
C PRO A 245 36.10 -2.31 8.68
N TYR A 246 36.13 -2.06 7.38
CA TYR A 246 36.07 -0.71 6.78
C TYR A 246 34.67 -0.31 6.30
N LEU A 247 33.62 -1.00 6.76
CA LEU A 247 32.24 -0.69 6.41
C LEU A 247 31.85 0.73 6.85
N THR A 248 31.27 1.48 5.93
CA THR A 248 30.70 2.82 6.16
C THR A 248 29.32 2.92 5.52
N GLU A 249 28.67 4.07 5.65
CA GLU A 249 27.40 4.38 4.96
C GLU A 249 27.60 4.76 3.49
N GLU A 250 28.85 4.99 3.04
CA GLU A 250 29.19 5.30 1.64
C GLU A 250 29.74 4.07 0.93
N ASP A 251 29.37 3.88 -0.34
CA ASP A 251 29.83 2.74 -1.12
C ASP A 251 31.35 2.75 -1.32
N GLN A 252 32.03 1.80 -0.70
CA GLN A 252 33.48 1.66 -0.80
C GLN A 252 33.92 1.13 -2.18
N GLY A 253 33.05 0.45 -2.91
CA GLY A 253 33.32 -0.08 -4.25
C GLY A 253 33.10 0.92 -5.37
N PHE A 254 32.46 2.07 -5.09
CA PHE A 254 32.19 3.13 -6.06
C PHE A 254 32.55 4.50 -5.48
N LYS A 255 33.66 5.10 -5.92
CA LYS A 255 34.13 6.40 -5.43
C LYS A 255 34.51 7.32 -6.57
N ASN A 256 34.23 8.61 -6.42
CA ASN A 256 34.57 9.63 -7.42
C ASN A 256 34.07 9.29 -8.84
N ASN A 257 32.87 8.69 -8.94
CA ASN A 257 32.30 8.17 -10.19
C ASN A 257 33.07 7.01 -10.85
N GLU A 258 33.96 6.34 -10.12
CA GLU A 258 34.68 5.16 -10.60
C GLU A 258 34.25 3.88 -9.88
N PRO A 259 33.96 2.79 -10.64
CA PRO A 259 33.62 1.48 -10.07
C PRO A 259 34.89 0.72 -9.70
N LEU A 260 35.51 1.08 -8.58
CA LEU A 260 36.77 0.50 -8.10
C LEU A 260 36.72 -1.03 -8.02
N TRP A 261 35.59 -1.59 -7.58
CA TRP A 261 35.41 -3.04 -7.45
C TRP A 261 34.92 -3.73 -8.73
N ALA A 262 34.77 -3.00 -9.85
CA ALA A 262 34.55 -3.60 -11.17
C ALA A 262 35.86 -3.88 -11.93
N LYS A 263 37.02 -3.45 -11.41
CA LYS A 263 38.31 -3.62 -12.08
C LYS A 263 38.63 -5.11 -12.31
N PRO A 264 39.12 -5.51 -13.50
CA PRO A 264 39.37 -6.94 -13.80
C PRO A 264 40.42 -7.59 -12.90
N ASP A 265 41.39 -6.80 -12.45
CA ASP A 265 42.57 -7.17 -11.67
C ASP A 265 42.43 -6.88 -10.17
N LEU A 266 41.20 -6.65 -9.70
CA LEU A 266 40.91 -6.41 -8.29
C LEU A 266 41.40 -7.59 -7.42
N ASP A 267 42.10 -7.27 -6.33
CA ASP A 267 42.38 -8.25 -5.27
C ASP A 267 41.09 -8.58 -4.50
N GLU A 268 40.72 -9.86 -4.52
CA GLU A 268 39.52 -10.39 -3.86
C GLU A 268 39.88 -11.15 -2.56
N SER A 269 41.12 -11.04 -2.06
CA SER A 269 41.58 -11.78 -0.87
C SER A 269 40.79 -11.49 0.41
N ASP A 270 40.18 -10.31 0.51
CA ASP A 270 39.33 -9.87 1.62
C ASP A 270 37.82 -9.96 1.32
N TRP A 271 37.44 -10.64 0.24
CA TRP A 271 36.05 -10.92 -0.12
C TRP A 271 35.63 -12.28 0.43
N ILE A 272 34.36 -12.40 0.82
CA ILE A 272 33.79 -13.68 1.24
C ILE A 272 33.10 -14.37 0.07
N GLN A 273 32.62 -15.60 0.27
CA GLN A 273 31.81 -16.30 -0.72
C GLN A 273 30.35 -16.37 -0.26
N ILE A 274 29.43 -15.98 -1.14
CA ILE A 274 27.98 -16.01 -0.89
C ILE A 274 27.28 -16.92 -1.92
N LYS A 275 26.19 -17.58 -1.53
CA LYS A 275 25.38 -18.39 -2.45
C LYS A 275 24.57 -17.50 -3.39
N VAL A 276 24.55 -17.83 -4.68
CA VAL A 276 23.72 -17.16 -5.71
C VAL A 276 22.98 -18.22 -6.54
N PRO A 277 21.63 -18.20 -6.62
CA PRO A 277 20.74 -17.20 -6.05
C PRO A 277 20.50 -17.43 -4.55
N SER A 278 20.47 -16.34 -3.79
CA SER A 278 20.03 -16.25 -2.39
C SER A 278 19.87 -14.77 -2.03
N MET A 279 18.87 -14.43 -1.22
CA MET A 279 18.89 -13.14 -0.53
C MET A 279 20.05 -13.12 0.47
N TRP A 280 20.76 -12.00 0.62
CA TRP A 280 21.91 -11.95 1.53
C TRP A 280 21.53 -12.11 3.00
N GLU A 281 20.27 -11.87 3.38
CA GLU A 281 19.72 -12.12 4.71
C GLU A 281 19.81 -13.59 5.07
N ASN A 282 19.50 -14.47 4.12
CA ASN A 282 19.58 -15.92 4.29
C ASN A 282 21.02 -16.42 4.42
N GLU A 283 21.99 -15.57 4.09
CA GLU A 283 23.42 -15.87 4.13
C GLU A 283 24.13 -15.13 5.29
N GLY A 284 23.37 -14.57 6.24
CA GLY A 284 23.87 -13.98 7.48
C GLY A 284 23.97 -12.44 7.48
N PHE A 285 23.41 -11.77 6.48
CA PHE A 285 23.35 -10.30 6.38
C PHE A 285 21.94 -9.78 6.63
N GLU A 286 21.35 -10.15 7.77
CA GLU A 286 20.00 -9.74 8.19
C GLU A 286 19.83 -8.20 8.26
N GLY A 287 18.93 -7.65 7.45
CA GLY A 287 18.60 -6.22 7.45
C GLY A 287 19.71 -5.34 6.86
N LEU A 288 20.53 -5.88 5.97
CA LEU A 288 21.50 -5.09 5.22
C LEU A 288 20.79 -4.26 4.14
N ASP A 289 20.54 -2.98 4.42
CA ASP A 289 20.15 -2.00 3.39
C ASP A 289 21.40 -1.24 2.94
N GLY A 290 21.73 -1.21 1.65
CA GLY A 290 23.01 -0.64 1.23
C GLY A 290 23.45 -1.02 -0.17
N PHE A 291 24.76 -0.95 -0.36
CA PHE A 291 25.39 -1.43 -1.57
C PHE A 291 26.16 -2.71 -1.24
N ALA A 292 25.98 -3.74 -2.06
CA ALA A 292 26.84 -4.91 -2.03
C ALA A 292 27.34 -5.25 -3.43
N TRP A 293 28.50 -5.86 -3.50
CA TRP A 293 29.15 -6.21 -4.74
C TRP A 293 29.33 -7.70 -4.85
N TYR A 294 29.02 -8.21 -6.04
CA TYR A 294 29.20 -9.61 -6.41
C TYR A 294 30.21 -9.70 -7.54
N ARG A 295 31.09 -10.69 -7.49
CA ARG A 295 32.03 -10.99 -8.57
C ARG A 295 32.05 -12.48 -8.88
N THR A 296 32.11 -12.79 -10.16
CA THR A 296 32.32 -14.17 -10.64
C THR A 296 33.04 -14.14 -11.97
N SER A 297 33.52 -15.30 -12.39
CA SER A 297 34.21 -15.45 -13.67
C SER A 297 33.72 -16.67 -14.45
N PHE A 298 33.97 -16.62 -15.75
CA PHE A 298 33.75 -17.68 -16.71
C PHE A 298 34.84 -17.64 -17.79
N ASN A 299 35.04 -18.76 -18.48
CA ASN A 299 36.03 -18.88 -19.54
C ASN A 299 35.34 -18.89 -20.91
N LEU A 300 35.88 -18.20 -21.89
CA LEU A 300 35.42 -18.25 -23.28
C LEU A 300 36.52 -18.76 -24.20
N THR A 301 36.14 -19.52 -25.21
CA THR A 301 37.02 -19.76 -26.37
C THR A 301 37.14 -18.50 -27.22
N GLU A 302 38.14 -18.45 -28.09
CA GLU A 302 38.29 -17.35 -29.07
C GLU A 302 37.02 -17.17 -29.92
N GLU A 303 36.40 -18.27 -30.36
CA GLU A 303 35.17 -18.22 -31.14
C GLU A 303 34.02 -17.59 -30.35
N GLU A 304 33.82 -17.99 -29.09
CA GLU A 304 32.75 -17.44 -28.25
C GLU A 304 32.98 -15.97 -27.93
N ALA A 305 34.22 -15.58 -27.65
CA ALA A 305 34.58 -14.19 -27.38
C ALA A 305 34.39 -13.26 -28.59
N SER A 306 34.42 -13.80 -29.81
CA SER A 306 34.21 -13.04 -31.04
C SER A 306 32.73 -12.69 -31.33
N LYS A 307 31.78 -13.25 -30.55
CA LYS A 307 30.33 -13.11 -30.77
C LYS A 307 29.64 -12.53 -29.53
N PRO A 308 28.48 -11.85 -29.68
CA PRO A 308 27.69 -11.42 -28.54
C PRO A 308 27.22 -12.61 -27.68
N ILE A 309 27.10 -12.39 -26.37
CA ILE A 309 26.56 -13.35 -25.40
C ILE A 309 25.32 -12.79 -24.71
N THR A 310 24.53 -13.66 -24.07
CA THR A 310 23.44 -13.24 -23.17
C THR A 310 23.74 -13.68 -21.74
N LEU A 311 23.64 -12.74 -20.79
CA LEU A 311 23.78 -12.97 -19.36
C LEU A 311 22.40 -12.90 -18.69
N GLY A 312 21.95 -14.02 -18.12
CA GLY A 312 20.84 -14.08 -17.17
C GLY A 312 21.37 -13.99 -15.75
N LEU A 313 20.85 -13.04 -14.97
CA LEU A 313 21.33 -12.74 -13.60
C LEU A 313 20.25 -12.97 -12.53
N GLY A 314 19.19 -13.72 -12.84
CA GLY A 314 18.08 -13.91 -11.90
C GLY A 314 17.34 -12.61 -11.59
N LYS A 315 16.65 -12.56 -10.45
CA LYS A 315 16.06 -11.32 -9.93
C LYS A 315 17.07 -10.63 -9.02
N ILE A 316 17.07 -9.31 -9.00
CA ILE A 316 17.96 -8.52 -8.15
C ILE A 316 17.13 -7.45 -7.45
N ASP A 317 17.24 -7.40 -6.12
CA ASP A 317 16.54 -6.45 -5.26
C ASP A 317 17.50 -5.38 -4.75
N ASP A 318 17.31 -4.07 -5.00
CA ASP A 318 16.29 -3.42 -5.84
C ASP A 318 16.79 -3.11 -7.26
N SER A 319 18.06 -2.73 -7.33
CA SER A 319 18.73 -2.22 -8.54
C SER A 319 20.08 -2.89 -8.74
N ASP A 320 20.52 -2.95 -9.99
CA ASP A 320 21.82 -3.50 -10.34
C ASP A 320 22.54 -2.66 -11.40
N TYR A 321 23.87 -2.72 -11.32
CA TYR A 321 24.78 -2.19 -12.31
C TYR A 321 25.80 -3.29 -12.62
N VAL A 322 25.95 -3.62 -13.90
CA VAL A 322 26.73 -4.77 -14.34
C VAL A 322 27.92 -4.32 -15.16
N TRP A 323 29.10 -4.80 -14.79
CA TRP A 323 30.33 -4.66 -15.54
C TRP A 323 30.87 -6.01 -15.98
N LEU A 324 31.41 -6.04 -17.19
CA LEU A 324 32.19 -7.15 -17.72
C LEU A 324 33.59 -6.65 -18.07
N ASN A 325 34.61 -7.25 -17.47
CA ASN A 325 36.01 -6.85 -17.64
C ASN A 325 36.22 -5.34 -17.43
N GLY A 326 35.53 -4.74 -16.46
CA GLY A 326 35.62 -3.31 -16.13
C GLY A 326 34.75 -2.39 -17.01
N ASN A 327 34.12 -2.90 -18.07
CA ASN A 327 33.22 -2.13 -18.93
C ASN A 327 31.77 -2.31 -18.49
N LYS A 328 31.00 -1.22 -18.34
CA LYS A 328 29.58 -1.30 -17.97
C LYS A 328 28.77 -1.86 -19.13
N VAL A 329 27.97 -2.91 -18.88
CA VAL A 329 27.19 -3.62 -19.91
C VAL A 329 25.69 -3.61 -19.64
N GLY A 330 25.24 -3.22 -18.44
CA GLY A 330 23.83 -3.19 -18.10
C GLY A 330 23.55 -2.46 -16.79
N GLU A 331 22.29 -2.06 -16.64
CA GLU A 331 21.71 -1.63 -15.37
C GLU A 331 20.20 -1.86 -15.36
N THR A 332 19.61 -1.93 -14.17
CA THR A 332 18.17 -1.83 -13.97
C THR A 332 17.93 -1.20 -12.60
N ILE A 333 17.00 -0.24 -12.54
CA ILE A 333 16.80 0.62 -11.38
C ILE A 333 15.39 0.40 -10.81
N GLN A 334 15.31 0.10 -9.50
CA GLN A 334 14.07 -0.03 -8.71
C GLN A 334 13.05 -1.02 -9.29
N GLU A 335 13.50 -2.22 -9.62
CA GLU A 335 12.66 -3.27 -10.21
C GLU A 335 12.88 -4.61 -9.49
N TYR A 336 12.62 -4.68 -8.18
CA TYR A 336 12.91 -5.85 -7.33
C TYR A 336 12.45 -7.20 -7.92
N GLY A 337 11.27 -7.25 -8.54
CA GLY A 337 10.65 -8.49 -9.04
C GLY A 337 11.06 -8.90 -10.46
N LYS A 338 11.81 -8.06 -11.20
CA LYS A 338 12.13 -8.29 -12.61
C LYS A 338 13.30 -9.25 -12.78
N THR A 339 13.18 -10.25 -13.65
CA THR A 339 14.36 -11.06 -14.02
C THR A 339 15.30 -10.24 -14.91
N ARG A 340 16.60 -10.23 -14.58
CA ARG A 340 17.65 -9.47 -15.27
C ARG A 340 18.27 -10.30 -16.40
N VAL A 341 18.21 -9.77 -17.62
CA VAL A 341 18.81 -10.37 -18.82
C VAL A 341 19.49 -9.27 -19.63
N TYR A 342 20.80 -9.40 -19.84
CA TYR A 342 21.62 -8.43 -20.58
C TYR A 342 22.28 -9.09 -21.80
N ASN A 343 22.19 -8.42 -22.95
CA ASN A 343 22.97 -8.78 -24.13
C ASN A 343 24.30 -8.04 -24.09
N VAL A 344 25.41 -8.78 -24.20
CA VAL A 344 26.76 -8.20 -24.12
C VAL A 344 27.45 -8.32 -25.45
N ASP A 345 27.89 -7.18 -25.99
CA ASP A 345 28.66 -7.11 -27.22
C ASP A 345 30.04 -7.77 -27.09
N ALA A 346 30.49 -8.39 -28.18
CA ALA A 346 31.80 -9.04 -28.28
C ALA A 346 32.98 -8.14 -27.90
N LYS A 347 32.88 -6.82 -28.10
CA LYS A 347 33.93 -5.85 -27.73
C LYS A 347 34.25 -5.82 -26.22
N ASN A 348 33.35 -6.32 -25.38
CA ASN A 348 33.54 -6.40 -23.92
C ASN A 348 34.10 -7.77 -23.49
N LEU A 349 34.22 -8.72 -24.42
CA LEU A 349 34.69 -10.08 -24.19
C LEU A 349 36.17 -10.22 -24.59
N LYS A 350 36.83 -11.21 -24.01
CA LYS A 350 38.15 -11.67 -24.43
C LYS A 350 38.23 -13.18 -24.40
N GLU A 351 39.13 -13.76 -25.16
CA GLU A 351 39.50 -15.17 -25.01
C GLU A 351 40.01 -15.40 -23.57
N GLY A 352 39.65 -16.55 -23.01
CA GLY A 352 40.05 -16.93 -21.66
C GLY A 352 39.09 -16.38 -20.60
N ILE A 353 39.65 -16.00 -19.45
CA ILE A 353 38.87 -15.63 -18.27
C ILE A 353 38.22 -14.25 -18.44
N ASN A 354 36.90 -14.20 -18.31
CA ASN A 354 36.11 -12.98 -18.25
C ASN A 354 35.53 -12.83 -16.85
N VAL A 355 35.53 -11.59 -16.34
CA VAL A 355 35.06 -11.29 -14.97
C VAL A 355 33.79 -10.43 -15.04
N ILE A 356 32.76 -10.87 -14.33
CA ILE A 356 31.54 -10.11 -14.07
C ILE A 356 31.69 -9.46 -12.71
N ALA A 357 31.38 -8.17 -12.62
CA ALA A 357 31.14 -7.48 -11.37
C ALA A 357 29.74 -6.88 -11.38
N ILE A 358 28.98 -7.08 -10.30
CA ILE A 358 27.64 -6.54 -10.13
C ILE A 358 27.62 -5.74 -8.85
N ARG A 359 27.18 -4.49 -8.96
CA ARG A 359 26.85 -3.64 -7.81
C ARG A 359 25.34 -3.70 -7.62
N VAL A 360 24.91 -4.18 -6.47
CA VAL A 360 23.51 -4.24 -6.06
C VAL A 360 23.23 -3.11 -5.08
N ASP A 361 22.13 -2.38 -5.31
CA ASP A 361 21.61 -1.32 -4.44
C ASP A 361 20.26 -1.80 -3.88
N ASP A 362 20.19 -2.02 -2.56
CA ASP A 362 18.97 -2.38 -1.86
C ASP A 362 18.56 -1.28 -0.90
N THR A 363 17.37 -0.72 -1.12
CA THR A 363 16.88 0.44 -0.38
C THR A 363 15.96 0.10 0.79
N GLY A 364 15.63 -1.18 0.98
CA GLY A 364 14.88 -1.67 2.11
C GLY A 364 14.21 -3.02 1.82
N GLY A 365 14.24 -3.93 2.78
CA GLY A 365 13.58 -5.23 2.65
C GLY A 365 14.61 -6.36 2.70
N GLY A 366 14.55 -7.26 1.72
CA GLY A 366 15.58 -8.28 1.54
C GLY A 366 16.35 -7.99 0.27
N GLY A 367 17.67 -8.18 0.26
CA GLY A 367 18.50 -7.75 -0.85
C GLY A 367 19.35 -8.86 -1.49
N GLY A 368 19.90 -8.55 -2.66
CA GLY A 368 20.84 -9.42 -3.37
C GLY A 368 20.28 -10.06 -4.64
N ILE A 369 20.95 -11.12 -5.10
CA ILE A 369 20.62 -11.83 -6.34
C ILE A 369 19.83 -13.10 -5.99
N TYR A 370 18.53 -13.12 -6.29
CA TYR A 370 17.59 -14.15 -5.85
C TYR A 370 16.73 -14.71 -7.00
N GLY A 371 15.81 -15.62 -6.66
CA GLY A 371 14.90 -16.28 -7.62
C GLY A 371 15.34 -17.69 -8.02
N ASP A 372 14.89 -18.15 -9.18
CA ASP A 372 15.14 -19.51 -9.65
C ASP A 372 16.57 -19.66 -10.20
N ALA A 373 17.25 -20.75 -9.85
CA ALA A 373 18.61 -21.04 -10.32
C ALA A 373 18.73 -21.12 -11.86
N LYS A 374 17.65 -21.47 -12.57
CA LYS A 374 17.61 -21.53 -14.05
C LYS A 374 17.76 -20.17 -14.71
N ASP A 375 17.44 -19.08 -13.99
CA ASP A 375 17.50 -17.71 -14.52
C ASP A 375 18.91 -17.10 -14.41
N LEU A 376 19.85 -17.83 -13.78
CA LEU A 376 21.28 -17.50 -13.68
C LEU A 376 22.08 -18.29 -14.70
N PHE A 377 22.39 -17.67 -15.85
CA PHE A 377 23.04 -18.37 -16.96
C PHE A 377 23.91 -17.46 -17.84
N LEU A 378 24.85 -18.08 -18.52
CA LEU A 378 25.60 -17.53 -19.64
C LEU A 378 25.21 -18.29 -20.90
N LYS A 379 24.73 -17.58 -21.92
CA LYS A 379 24.43 -18.15 -23.23
C LYS A 379 25.43 -17.65 -24.26
N THR A 380 26.17 -18.58 -24.88
CA THR A 380 27.15 -18.35 -25.94
C THR A 380 26.67 -18.98 -27.25
N SER A 381 27.49 -18.90 -28.31
CA SER A 381 27.25 -19.63 -29.56
C SER A 381 27.28 -21.16 -29.38
N ASN A 382 27.94 -21.66 -28.34
CA ASN A 382 28.16 -23.09 -28.12
C ASN A 382 27.15 -23.72 -27.14
N GLY A 383 26.30 -22.91 -26.50
CA GLY A 383 25.27 -23.41 -25.60
C GLY A 383 24.99 -22.48 -24.43
N THR A 384 24.46 -23.05 -23.35
CA THR A 384 24.12 -22.33 -22.12
C THR A 384 24.76 -23.00 -20.93
N VAL A 385 25.43 -22.21 -20.09
CA VAL A 385 26.11 -22.65 -18.87
C VAL A 385 25.45 -21.98 -17.67
N SER A 386 25.28 -22.72 -16.59
CA SER A 386 24.72 -22.18 -15.33
C SER A 386 25.72 -21.25 -14.65
N LEU A 387 25.21 -20.12 -14.13
CA LEU A 387 25.94 -19.23 -13.23
C LEU A 387 25.46 -19.36 -11.78
N ALA A 388 24.53 -20.29 -11.48
CA ALA A 388 24.07 -20.57 -10.12
C ALA A 388 25.14 -21.34 -9.33
N LYS A 389 25.93 -20.61 -8.54
CA LYS A 389 27.06 -21.10 -7.74
C LYS A 389 27.38 -20.10 -6.62
N LYS A 390 28.45 -20.33 -5.85
CA LYS A 390 28.97 -19.30 -4.94
C LYS A 390 29.75 -18.23 -5.71
N TRP A 391 29.55 -16.97 -5.33
CA TRP A 391 30.21 -15.82 -5.93
C TRP A 391 31.01 -15.08 -4.85
N SER A 392 32.07 -14.37 -5.26
CA SER A 392 32.76 -13.45 -4.37
C SER A 392 31.82 -12.31 -3.99
N PHE A 393 31.78 -11.96 -2.72
CA PHE A 393 30.85 -10.98 -2.17
C PHE A 393 31.52 -10.05 -1.18
N LYS A 394 31.15 -8.77 -1.27
CA LYS A 394 31.60 -7.75 -0.31
C LYS A 394 30.57 -6.66 -0.17
N VAL A 395 30.32 -6.24 1.07
CA VAL A 395 29.45 -5.10 1.34
C VAL A 395 30.19 -3.81 1.04
N GLY A 396 29.64 -3.03 0.11
CA GLY A 396 30.12 -1.70 -0.26
C GLY A 396 29.71 -0.65 0.76
N SER A 397 28.48 -0.70 1.26
CA SER A 397 28.01 0.16 2.35
C SER A 397 26.87 -0.48 3.13
N PHE A 398 26.68 -0.04 4.35
CA PHE A 398 25.48 -0.33 5.14
C PHE A 398 24.86 1.00 5.57
N ARG A 399 23.69 1.28 5.02
CA ARG A 399 22.95 2.51 5.28
C ARG A 399 22.08 2.30 6.50
N LYS A 400 21.92 3.38 7.27
CA LYS A 400 20.91 3.39 8.32
C LYS A 400 19.53 3.20 7.69
N PRO A 401 18.75 2.20 8.12
CA PRO A 401 17.43 1.98 7.56
C PRO A 401 16.62 3.25 7.74
N PHE A 402 15.98 3.71 6.65
CA PHE A 402 15.00 4.76 6.77
C PHE A 402 13.89 4.21 7.66
N MET A 403 13.65 4.82 8.82
CA MET A 403 12.52 4.39 9.65
C MET A 403 11.27 4.54 8.80
N GLY A 404 10.64 3.43 8.45
CA GLY A 404 9.43 3.43 7.66
C GLY A 404 8.39 4.30 8.36
N VAL A 405 8.19 5.53 7.89
CA VAL A 405 7.23 6.46 8.51
C VAL A 405 5.79 5.93 8.44
N ASN A 406 5.58 4.96 7.55
CA ASN A 406 4.40 4.12 7.40
C ASN A 406 4.30 2.98 8.44
N GLN A 407 5.31 2.76 9.29
CA GLN A 407 5.28 1.83 10.44
C GLN A 407 5.06 2.56 11.76
N ILE A 408 5.49 3.83 11.84
CA ILE A 408 5.46 4.61 13.08
C ILE A 408 4.06 5.18 13.30
N SER A 409 3.54 4.94 14.50
CA SER A 409 2.27 5.45 14.98
C SER A 409 2.07 6.95 14.70
N THR A 410 0.85 7.33 14.31
CA THR A 410 0.38 8.71 14.15
C THR A 410 0.96 9.54 13.00
N LEU A 411 2.13 9.18 12.45
CA LEU A 411 2.82 10.00 11.46
C LEU A 411 2.02 10.26 10.18
N LEU A 412 1.28 9.26 9.68
CA LEU A 412 0.49 9.39 8.44
C LEU A 412 -0.83 10.12 8.70
N TYR A 413 -1.52 9.83 9.80
CA TYR A 413 -2.72 10.54 10.21
C TYR A 413 -2.48 12.05 10.24
N ASN A 414 -1.39 12.46 10.88
CA ASN A 414 -1.04 13.87 11.08
C ASN A 414 -0.90 14.67 9.78
N LYS A 415 -0.50 14.03 8.68
CA LYS A 415 -0.12 14.73 7.44
C LYS A 415 -0.96 14.36 6.21
N MET A 416 -1.54 13.16 6.19
CA MET A 416 -2.32 12.67 5.06
C MET A 416 -3.83 12.65 5.34
N ILE A 417 -4.26 12.55 6.60
CA ILE A 417 -5.68 12.51 7.00
C ILE A 417 -6.12 13.82 7.64
N TYR A 418 -5.37 14.33 8.62
CA TYR A 418 -5.74 15.52 9.39
C TYR A 418 -6.01 16.77 8.52
N PRO A 419 -5.25 17.07 7.45
CA PRO A 419 -5.56 18.18 6.56
C PRO A 419 -6.91 18.05 5.82
N LEU A 420 -7.46 16.84 5.72
CA LEU A 420 -8.70 16.52 5.00
C LEU A 420 -9.96 16.72 5.86
N LEU A 421 -9.84 16.74 7.20
CA LEU A 421 -10.99 16.70 8.13
C LEU A 421 -12.03 17.81 7.94
N ASN A 422 -11.64 18.92 7.29
CA ASN A 422 -12.57 20.02 6.98
C ASN A 422 -13.35 19.81 5.66
N PHE A 423 -12.99 18.83 4.83
CA PHE A 423 -13.62 18.54 3.56
C PHE A 423 -14.75 17.52 3.75
N PRO A 424 -16.03 17.87 3.50
CA PRO A 424 -17.11 16.89 3.64
C PRO A 424 -16.94 15.73 2.64
N ILE A 425 -17.31 14.51 3.06
CA ILE A 425 -17.19 13.28 2.28
C ILE A 425 -18.47 12.45 2.37
N LYS A 426 -18.67 11.55 1.40
CA LYS A 426 -19.72 10.53 1.41
C LYS A 426 -19.34 9.35 2.29
N GLY A 427 -18.07 8.95 2.29
CA GLY A 427 -17.55 7.83 3.07
C GLY A 427 -16.09 7.49 2.79
N THR A 428 -15.64 6.38 3.37
CA THR A 428 -14.27 5.87 3.23
C THR A 428 -14.30 4.43 2.72
N ILE A 429 -13.37 4.11 1.80
CA ILE A 429 -13.00 2.74 1.46
C ILE A 429 -11.58 2.46 1.95
N TRP A 430 -11.39 1.31 2.58
CA TRP A 430 -10.16 0.92 3.28
C TRP A 430 -9.64 -0.43 2.79
N TYR A 431 -8.36 -0.52 2.47
CA TYR A 431 -7.72 -1.81 2.18
C TYR A 431 -6.34 -1.85 2.83
N GLN A 432 -6.30 -2.47 4.00
CA GLN A 432 -5.11 -2.66 4.82
C GLN A 432 -5.34 -3.80 5.80
N GLY A 433 -4.23 -4.42 6.20
CA GLY A 433 -4.17 -5.39 7.28
C GLY A 433 -2.90 -6.21 7.19
N GLU A 434 -2.34 -6.39 5.99
CA GLU A 434 -1.22 -7.29 5.74
C GLU A 434 -0.02 -6.97 6.65
N SER A 435 0.28 -5.70 6.90
CA SER A 435 1.38 -5.29 7.79
C SER A 435 1.09 -5.40 9.29
N ASN A 436 -0.15 -5.74 9.68
CA ASN A 436 -0.56 -6.12 11.03
C ASN A 436 -0.83 -7.63 11.15
N ALA A 437 -0.45 -8.41 10.14
CA ALA A 437 -0.63 -9.85 10.08
C ALA A 437 0.67 -10.60 10.39
N ASN A 438 1.68 -10.02 11.04
CA ASN A 438 2.99 -10.68 11.20
C ASN A 438 3.02 -11.69 12.37
N SER A 439 2.08 -11.59 13.30
CA SER A 439 1.95 -12.51 14.44
C SER A 439 0.49 -12.65 14.88
N LEU A 440 0.19 -13.68 15.67
CA LEU A 440 -1.14 -13.87 16.26
C LEU A 440 -1.56 -12.69 17.15
N GLU A 441 -0.61 -12.16 17.93
CA GLU A 441 -0.86 -11.01 18.82
C GLU A 441 -1.25 -9.76 18.02
N GLU A 442 -0.53 -9.45 16.94
CA GLU A 442 -0.86 -8.29 16.10
C GLU A 442 -2.21 -8.45 15.40
N ALA A 443 -2.47 -9.65 14.88
CA ALA A 443 -3.72 -9.98 14.22
C ALA A 443 -4.92 -9.87 15.17
N GLU A 444 -4.77 -10.34 16.41
CA GLU A 444 -5.79 -10.20 17.45
C GLU A 444 -6.00 -8.74 17.84
N LYS A 445 -4.91 -7.99 18.07
CA LYS A 445 -4.95 -6.58 18.45
C LYS A 445 -5.66 -5.70 17.42
N TYR A 446 -5.63 -6.09 16.14
CA TYR A 446 -6.35 -5.42 15.07
C TYR A 446 -7.86 -5.30 15.34
N SER A 447 -8.47 -6.29 16.01
CA SER A 447 -9.89 -6.27 16.36
C SER A 447 -10.27 -5.13 17.31
N GLU A 448 -9.30 -4.56 18.02
CA GLU A 448 -9.47 -3.36 18.85
C GLU A 448 -9.09 -2.09 18.09
N LEU A 449 -7.95 -2.12 17.37
CA LEU A 449 -7.41 -0.95 16.67
C LEU A 449 -8.34 -0.46 15.56
N PHE A 450 -8.88 -1.38 14.76
CA PHE A 450 -9.66 -1.02 13.58
C PHE A 450 -10.98 -0.31 13.90
N PRO A 451 -11.88 -0.83 14.76
CA PRO A 451 -13.06 -0.09 15.18
C PRO A 451 -12.71 1.22 15.92
N THR A 452 -11.57 1.27 16.62
CA THR A 452 -11.09 2.50 17.28
C THR A 452 -10.73 3.57 16.26
N MET A 453 -9.99 3.22 15.20
CA MET A 453 -9.65 4.13 14.11
C MET A 453 -10.91 4.68 13.43
N ILE A 454 -11.89 3.82 13.13
CA ILE A 454 -13.16 4.24 12.49
C ILE A 454 -13.90 5.27 13.36
N LYS A 455 -14.04 4.98 14.66
CA LYS A 455 -14.69 5.90 15.61
C LYS A 455 -13.93 7.21 15.72
N GLN A 456 -12.60 7.14 15.77
CA GLN A 456 -11.73 8.31 15.81
C GLN A 456 -11.92 9.19 14.57
N TRP A 457 -11.83 8.61 13.37
CA TRP A 457 -12.00 9.38 12.13
C TRP A 457 -13.38 10.03 12.06
N ARG A 458 -14.46 9.33 12.44
CA ARG A 458 -15.81 9.91 12.52
C ARG A 458 -15.89 11.08 13.52
N LYS A 459 -15.30 10.93 14.71
CA LYS A 459 -15.20 11.98 15.74
C LYS A 459 -14.46 13.21 15.22
N ASP A 460 -13.36 13.00 14.52
CA ASP A 460 -12.47 14.07 14.05
C ASP A 460 -13.08 14.83 12.85
N TRP A 461 -13.74 14.11 11.94
CA TRP A 461 -14.38 14.68 10.75
C TRP A 461 -15.67 15.45 11.06
N LYS A 462 -16.39 15.06 12.12
CA LYS A 462 -17.60 15.74 12.62
C LYS A 462 -18.72 15.88 11.59
N ILE A 463 -18.88 14.87 10.73
CA ILE A 463 -19.98 14.78 9.75
C ILE A 463 -20.91 13.57 10.01
N GLY A 464 -20.88 13.04 11.24
CA GLY A 464 -21.66 11.88 11.66
C GLY A 464 -21.01 10.55 11.31
N ASP A 465 -21.78 9.47 11.42
CA ASP A 465 -21.33 8.11 11.17
C ASP A 465 -21.33 7.78 9.68
N PHE A 466 -20.45 8.46 8.93
CA PHE A 466 -20.32 8.22 7.50
C PHE A 466 -19.95 6.74 7.20
N PRO A 467 -20.43 6.18 6.06
CA PRO A 467 -20.08 4.85 5.60
C PRO A 467 -18.58 4.57 5.62
N PHE A 468 -18.18 3.48 6.29
CA PHE A 468 -16.80 2.99 6.31
C PHE A 468 -16.76 1.56 5.80
N LEU A 469 -16.19 1.36 4.62
CA LEU A 469 -16.20 0.08 3.92
C LEU A 469 -14.77 -0.43 3.77
N TRP A 470 -14.54 -1.73 3.88
CA TRP A 470 -13.20 -2.28 3.70
C TRP A 470 -13.17 -3.57 2.90
N VAL A 471 -11.96 -3.92 2.47
CA VAL A 471 -11.64 -5.18 1.82
C VAL A 471 -11.01 -6.13 2.84
N GLN A 472 -11.59 -7.32 3.00
CA GLN A 472 -10.99 -8.38 3.81
C GLN A 472 -9.69 -8.86 3.14
N LEU A 473 -8.68 -9.32 3.88
CA LEU A 473 -7.48 -9.85 3.23
C LEU A 473 -7.77 -11.05 2.32
N ALA A 474 -7.15 -11.05 1.14
CA ALA A 474 -7.21 -12.16 0.19
C ALA A 474 -6.41 -13.38 0.69
N ASN A 475 -6.51 -14.52 0.02
CA ASN A 475 -5.58 -15.65 0.20
C ASN A 475 -4.15 -15.26 -0.19
N TYR A 476 -3.17 -15.74 0.58
CA TYR A 476 -1.75 -15.49 0.32
C TYR A 476 -0.90 -16.60 0.94
N MET A 477 0.29 -16.86 0.38
CA MET A 477 1.23 -17.94 0.77
C MET A 477 0.81 -19.35 0.32
N ALA A 478 1.62 -20.35 0.67
CA ALA A 478 1.32 -21.75 0.38
C ALA A 478 0.13 -22.26 1.23
N PRO A 479 -0.72 -23.16 0.69
CA PRO A 479 -1.74 -23.83 1.49
C PRO A 479 -1.14 -24.56 2.69
N GLN A 480 -1.87 -24.56 3.81
CA GLN A 480 -1.44 -25.14 5.08
C GLN A 480 -2.37 -26.27 5.51
N ASP A 481 -1.89 -27.15 6.39
CA ASP A 481 -2.71 -28.21 6.99
C ASP A 481 -3.73 -27.64 7.99
N ALA A 482 -4.86 -28.33 8.19
CA ALA A 482 -5.94 -27.92 9.09
C ALA A 482 -5.50 -27.69 10.55
N SER A 483 -4.40 -28.31 10.97
CA SER A 483 -3.85 -28.20 12.32
C SER A 483 -2.99 -26.95 12.57
N VAL A 484 -2.63 -26.20 11.51
CA VAL A 484 -1.77 -25.01 11.62
C VAL A 484 -2.60 -23.79 11.98
N GLU A 485 -2.20 -23.07 13.02
CA GLU A 485 -2.79 -21.77 13.36
C GLU A 485 -2.32 -20.68 12.38
N SER A 486 -3.22 -19.75 12.06
CA SER A 486 -2.98 -18.72 11.03
C SER A 486 -3.30 -17.33 11.58
N ASN A 487 -2.25 -16.52 11.75
CA ASN A 487 -2.34 -15.09 12.01
C ASN A 487 -3.06 -14.34 10.88
N TRP A 488 -2.94 -14.80 9.64
CA TRP A 488 -3.64 -14.20 8.50
C TRP A 488 -5.16 -14.44 8.57
N ALA A 489 -5.60 -15.66 8.89
CA ALA A 489 -7.00 -15.99 9.13
C ALA A 489 -7.55 -15.26 10.36
N LEU A 490 -6.78 -15.18 11.44
CA LEU A 490 -7.14 -14.42 12.63
C LEU A 490 -7.32 -12.93 12.31
N LEU A 491 -6.48 -12.35 11.46
CA LEU A 491 -6.63 -10.97 11.04
C LEU A 491 -7.90 -10.76 10.20
N ARG A 492 -8.26 -11.69 9.31
CA ARG A 492 -9.56 -11.65 8.61
C ARG A 492 -10.72 -11.68 9.60
N GLU A 493 -10.66 -12.52 10.63
CA GLU A 493 -11.66 -12.53 11.72
C GLU A 493 -11.72 -11.16 12.42
N SER A 494 -10.57 -10.55 12.73
CA SER A 494 -10.48 -9.21 13.32
C SER A 494 -11.10 -8.13 12.44
N GLN A 495 -10.92 -8.21 11.12
CA GLN A 495 -11.61 -7.35 10.15
C GLN A 495 -13.12 -7.57 10.21
N SER A 496 -13.60 -8.81 10.13
CA SER A 496 -15.04 -9.12 10.17
C SER A 496 -15.71 -8.74 11.50
N LYS A 497 -15.01 -8.87 12.64
CA LYS A 497 -15.51 -8.40 13.96
C LYS A 497 -15.81 -6.90 13.99
N THR A 498 -15.20 -6.12 13.10
CA THR A 498 -15.43 -4.67 12.98
C THR A 498 -16.82 -4.34 12.41
N LEU A 499 -17.52 -5.30 11.79
CA LEU A 499 -18.90 -5.13 11.31
C LEU A 499 -19.92 -4.83 12.43
N ASN A 500 -19.54 -5.01 13.70
CA ASN A 500 -20.34 -4.58 14.84
C ASN A 500 -20.49 -3.05 14.96
N ILE A 501 -19.69 -2.29 14.20
CA ILE A 501 -19.82 -0.83 14.12
C ILE A 501 -20.89 -0.45 13.08
N PRO A 502 -21.88 0.41 13.40
CA PRO A 502 -22.89 0.84 12.44
C PRO A 502 -22.32 1.53 11.19
N ASN A 503 -23.09 1.50 10.10
CA ASN A 503 -22.73 2.08 8.80
C ASN A 503 -21.38 1.57 8.28
N THR A 504 -21.15 0.26 8.41
CA THR A 504 -19.96 -0.41 7.91
C THR A 504 -20.30 -1.53 6.93
N GLY A 505 -19.31 -1.96 6.14
CA GLY A 505 -19.45 -3.07 5.21
C GLY A 505 -18.11 -3.64 4.81
N GLU A 506 -18.08 -4.94 4.56
CA GLU A 506 -16.89 -5.71 4.21
C GLU A 506 -17.06 -6.35 2.83
N ALA A 507 -16.05 -6.18 1.98
CA ALA A 507 -15.88 -6.91 0.74
C ALA A 507 -14.97 -8.12 0.99
N VAL A 508 -15.56 -9.31 1.07
CA VAL A 508 -14.83 -10.58 1.16
C VAL A 508 -14.18 -10.88 -0.19
N ILE A 509 -12.88 -11.16 -0.20
CA ILE A 509 -12.08 -11.43 -1.42
C ILE A 509 -11.15 -12.64 -1.28
N ILE A 510 -11.51 -13.56 -0.39
CA ILE A 510 -10.75 -14.79 -0.10
C ILE A 510 -10.33 -15.54 -1.38
N ASP A 511 -11.21 -15.57 -2.38
CA ASP A 511 -11.07 -16.26 -3.66
C ASP A 511 -10.25 -15.51 -4.73
N LEU A 512 -9.82 -14.27 -4.45
CA LEU A 512 -9.10 -13.44 -5.43
C LEU A 512 -7.58 -13.45 -5.22
N GLY A 513 -7.10 -14.08 -4.15
CA GLY A 513 -5.69 -14.10 -3.74
C GLY A 513 -4.78 -14.92 -4.65
N GLU A 514 -3.48 -14.71 -4.52
CA GLU A 514 -2.43 -15.42 -5.26
C GLU A 514 -1.40 -15.98 -4.27
N ALA A 515 -0.98 -17.25 -4.41
CA ALA A 515 -0.11 -17.90 -3.43
C ALA A 515 1.28 -17.23 -3.31
N THR A 516 1.80 -16.68 -4.41
CA THR A 516 3.15 -16.12 -4.52
C THR A 516 3.18 -14.60 -4.60
N ASP A 517 2.02 -13.94 -4.62
CA ASP A 517 1.92 -12.50 -4.75
C ASP A 517 0.83 -11.98 -3.80
N ILE A 518 1.23 -11.09 -2.89
CA ILE A 518 0.34 -10.49 -1.88
C ILE A 518 -0.61 -9.44 -2.51
N HIS A 519 -0.38 -9.06 -3.77
CA HIS A 519 -1.13 -8.04 -4.51
C HIS A 519 -2.00 -8.68 -5.61
N PRO A 520 -3.19 -9.19 -5.28
CA PRO A 520 -4.05 -9.85 -6.27
C PRO A 520 -4.41 -8.90 -7.41
N LYS A 521 -4.21 -9.33 -8.66
CA LYS A 521 -4.35 -8.45 -9.84
C LYS A 521 -5.79 -8.23 -10.29
N ASN A 522 -6.75 -9.04 -9.84
CA ASN A 522 -8.17 -8.85 -10.11
C ASN A 522 -8.76 -7.74 -9.22
N LYS A 523 -8.37 -6.49 -9.49
CA LYS A 523 -8.90 -5.31 -8.77
C LYS A 523 -10.31 -4.95 -9.20
N GLN A 524 -10.77 -5.46 -10.34
CA GLN A 524 -12.13 -5.30 -10.83
C GLN A 524 -13.15 -5.85 -9.83
N ASP A 525 -12.97 -7.12 -9.42
CA ASP A 525 -13.90 -7.77 -8.49
C ASP A 525 -13.80 -7.20 -7.07
N VAL A 526 -12.60 -6.78 -6.65
CA VAL A 526 -12.42 -6.04 -5.38
C VAL A 526 -13.27 -4.76 -5.38
N GLY A 527 -13.13 -3.93 -6.43
CA GLY A 527 -13.89 -2.69 -6.56
C GLY A 527 -15.39 -2.93 -6.72
N TYR A 528 -15.79 -3.97 -7.44
CA TYR A 528 -17.20 -4.37 -7.59
C TYR A 528 -17.84 -4.75 -6.26
N ARG A 529 -17.19 -5.61 -5.46
CA ARG A 529 -17.71 -6.06 -4.16
C ARG A 529 -17.80 -4.91 -3.16
N LEU A 530 -16.82 -4.00 -3.13
CA LEU A 530 -16.92 -2.76 -2.36
C LEU A 530 -18.08 -1.87 -2.83
N ALA A 531 -18.34 -1.79 -4.14
CA ALA A 531 -19.44 -1.00 -4.68
C ALA A 531 -20.81 -1.61 -4.29
N LEU A 532 -20.93 -2.93 -4.21
CA LEU A 532 -22.12 -3.59 -3.65
C LEU A 532 -22.34 -3.18 -2.19
N ALA A 533 -21.29 -3.22 -1.37
CA ALA A 533 -21.35 -2.77 0.02
C ALA A 533 -21.76 -1.29 0.12
N ALA A 534 -21.21 -0.40 -0.71
CA ALA A 534 -21.63 1.00 -0.75
C ALA A 534 -23.10 1.16 -1.16
N LYS A 535 -23.58 0.44 -2.17
CA LYS A 535 -24.99 0.48 -2.60
C LYS A 535 -25.93 0.12 -1.45
N LYS A 536 -25.62 -0.92 -0.68
CA LYS A 536 -26.43 -1.29 0.49
C LYS A 536 -26.31 -0.28 1.63
N ILE A 537 -25.08 0.06 2.04
CA ILE A 537 -24.82 0.77 3.30
C ILE A 537 -24.90 2.30 3.14
N ALA A 538 -24.39 2.84 2.04
CA ALA A 538 -24.30 4.28 1.81
C ALA A 538 -25.50 4.85 1.03
N TYR A 539 -26.18 4.00 0.25
CA TYR A 539 -27.28 4.39 -0.62
C TYR A 539 -28.61 3.68 -0.29
N ASN A 540 -28.63 2.80 0.73
CA ASN A 540 -29.81 2.08 1.18
C ASN A 540 -30.55 1.31 0.06
N GLN A 541 -29.82 0.86 -0.96
CA GLN A 541 -30.39 0.05 -2.03
C GLN A 541 -30.69 -1.36 -1.52
N ASP A 542 -31.78 -1.95 -1.99
CA ASP A 542 -32.11 -3.33 -1.66
C ASP A 542 -31.48 -4.29 -2.66
N LEU A 543 -30.35 -4.89 -2.27
CA LEU A 543 -29.61 -5.87 -3.05
C LEU A 543 -28.82 -6.82 -2.13
N ILE A 544 -28.38 -7.94 -2.70
CA ILE A 544 -27.38 -8.82 -2.09
C ILE A 544 -26.00 -8.19 -2.28
N TYR A 545 -25.29 -7.95 -1.18
CA TYR A 545 -24.01 -7.25 -1.18
C TYR A 545 -22.86 -8.02 -0.54
N SER A 546 -23.18 -9.12 0.15
CA SER A 546 -22.22 -9.95 0.87
C SER A 546 -22.53 -11.42 0.59
N GLY A 547 -21.48 -12.25 0.65
CA GLY A 547 -21.63 -13.70 0.63
C GLY A 547 -22.07 -14.24 1.99
N PRO A 548 -22.27 -15.57 2.11
CA PRO A 548 -22.71 -16.16 3.35
C PRO A 548 -21.78 -15.84 4.52
N THR A 549 -22.34 -15.55 5.69
CA THR A 549 -21.57 -15.38 6.93
C THR A 549 -22.08 -16.31 8.02
N PHE A 550 -21.20 -16.82 8.85
CA PHE A 550 -21.58 -17.73 9.93
C PHE A 550 -22.67 -17.12 10.83
N LYS A 551 -23.71 -17.92 11.11
CA LYS A 551 -24.81 -17.55 12.01
C LYS A 551 -24.80 -18.40 13.27
N SER A 552 -24.77 -19.72 13.10
CA SER A 552 -24.87 -20.67 14.20
C SER A 552 -24.46 -22.07 13.76
N GLN A 553 -24.17 -22.92 14.75
CA GLN A 553 -23.98 -24.36 14.54
C GLN A 553 -24.91 -25.19 15.45
N GLU A 554 -25.22 -26.41 15.03
CA GLU A 554 -25.98 -27.40 15.79
C GLU A 554 -25.28 -28.76 15.67
N ILE A 555 -25.02 -29.44 16.78
CA ILE A 555 -24.41 -30.78 16.78
C ILE A 555 -25.51 -31.83 16.66
N LYS A 556 -25.40 -32.73 15.67
CA LYS A 556 -26.32 -33.86 15.46
C LYS A 556 -25.54 -35.16 15.34
N GLY A 557 -25.47 -35.91 16.44
CA GLY A 557 -24.63 -37.10 16.52
C GLY A 557 -23.16 -36.75 16.30
N ASN A 558 -22.54 -37.35 15.29
CA ASN A 558 -21.15 -37.09 14.90
C ASN A 558 -21.00 -36.02 13.81
N LYS A 559 -22.02 -35.18 13.58
CA LYS A 559 -22.02 -34.12 12.57
C LYS A 559 -22.29 -32.75 13.18
N ILE A 560 -21.77 -31.70 12.54
CA ILE A 560 -22.07 -30.30 12.85
C ILE A 560 -22.83 -29.69 11.67
N VAL A 561 -24.01 -29.13 11.94
CA VAL A 561 -24.84 -28.44 10.96
C VAL A 561 -24.66 -26.94 11.12
N VAL A 562 -24.08 -26.30 10.10
CA VAL A 562 -23.78 -24.86 10.07
C VAL A 562 -24.87 -24.10 9.31
N SER A 563 -25.34 -23.00 9.90
CA SER A 563 -26.30 -22.07 9.29
C SER A 563 -25.65 -20.71 9.05
N PHE A 564 -26.13 -20.00 8.03
CA PHE A 564 -25.53 -18.75 7.55
C PHE A 564 -26.55 -17.60 7.48
N ASN A 565 -26.06 -16.37 7.63
CA ASN A 565 -26.72 -15.16 7.15
C ASN A 565 -26.29 -14.88 5.69
N HIS A 566 -26.86 -13.84 5.06
CA HIS A 566 -26.47 -13.38 3.71
C HIS A 566 -26.46 -14.47 2.62
N LEU A 567 -27.43 -15.39 2.70
CA LEU A 567 -27.59 -16.50 1.75
C LEU A 567 -27.92 -16.06 0.32
N GLY A 568 -28.36 -14.82 0.12
CA GLY A 568 -28.91 -14.39 -1.17
C GLY A 568 -30.03 -15.33 -1.61
N SER A 569 -29.94 -15.84 -2.84
CA SER A 569 -30.89 -16.82 -3.38
C SER A 569 -30.61 -18.28 -2.95
N GLY A 570 -29.51 -18.56 -2.25
CA GLY A 570 -29.15 -19.89 -1.76
C GLY A 570 -27.64 -20.16 -1.75
N LEU A 571 -27.23 -21.28 -1.16
CA LEU A 571 -25.83 -21.73 -1.17
C LEU A 571 -25.49 -22.53 -2.43
N ILE A 572 -24.29 -22.32 -2.96
CA ILE A 572 -23.71 -23.12 -4.04
C ILE A 572 -22.24 -23.44 -3.74
N THR A 573 -21.72 -24.44 -4.44
CA THR A 573 -20.28 -24.73 -4.48
C THR A 573 -19.72 -24.48 -5.88
N LYS A 574 -18.53 -23.91 -5.98
CA LYS A 574 -17.75 -23.91 -7.23
C LYS A 574 -16.99 -25.23 -7.39
N ASP A 575 -17.73 -26.32 -7.54
CA ASP A 575 -17.19 -27.65 -7.79
C ASP A 575 -18.14 -28.41 -8.72
N LYS A 576 -17.60 -29.07 -9.74
CA LYS A 576 -18.39 -29.78 -10.77
C LYS A 576 -19.28 -30.87 -10.18
N TYR A 577 -18.88 -31.46 -9.06
CA TYR A 577 -19.56 -32.59 -8.42
C TYR A 577 -20.31 -32.18 -7.16
N GLY A 578 -20.30 -30.89 -6.79
CA GLY A 578 -21.03 -30.37 -5.63
C GLY A 578 -20.33 -30.62 -4.29
N TYR A 579 -19.05 -31.03 -4.28
CA TYR A 579 -18.33 -31.24 -3.02
C TYR A 579 -18.07 -29.91 -2.31
N VAL A 580 -18.40 -29.84 -1.02
CA VAL A 580 -18.05 -28.69 -0.18
C VAL A 580 -16.66 -28.93 0.41
N LYS A 581 -15.77 -27.95 0.25
CA LYS A 581 -14.35 -28.01 0.67
C LYS A 581 -14.02 -26.87 1.64
N GLY A 582 -12.80 -26.85 2.17
CA GLY A 582 -12.33 -25.80 3.07
C GLY A 582 -12.85 -25.85 4.52
N PHE A 583 -13.52 -26.94 4.93
CA PHE A 583 -13.94 -27.15 6.32
C PHE A 583 -12.98 -28.06 7.09
N SER A 584 -12.63 -27.66 8.31
CA SER A 584 -12.01 -28.55 9.32
C SER A 584 -12.90 -28.69 10.56
N ILE A 585 -12.76 -29.82 11.25
CA ILE A 585 -13.58 -30.20 12.40
C ILE A 585 -12.70 -30.73 13.54
N ALA A 586 -13.10 -30.47 14.78
CA ALA A 586 -12.40 -30.94 15.97
C ALA A 586 -13.36 -31.33 17.11
N GLY A 587 -12.90 -32.19 18.01
CA GLY A 587 -13.53 -32.45 19.30
C GLY A 587 -13.08 -31.46 20.38
N ALA A 588 -13.26 -31.83 21.65
CA ALA A 588 -12.89 -31.00 22.80
C ALA A 588 -11.38 -30.68 22.90
N ASP A 589 -10.53 -31.50 22.27
CA ASP A 589 -9.08 -31.32 22.25
C ASP A 589 -8.59 -30.26 21.25
N LYS A 590 -9.49 -29.69 20.45
CA LYS A 590 -9.20 -28.70 19.39
C LYS A 590 -8.17 -29.16 18.37
N LYS A 591 -7.99 -30.49 18.20
CA LYS A 591 -7.13 -31.04 17.14
C LYS A 591 -7.91 -31.08 15.83
N PHE A 592 -7.77 -30.03 15.04
CA PHE A 592 -8.48 -29.89 13.78
C PHE A 592 -7.96 -30.86 12.72
N VAL A 593 -8.90 -31.51 12.04
CA VAL A 593 -8.66 -32.33 10.85
C VAL A 593 -9.59 -31.88 9.73
N TRP A 594 -9.18 -32.08 8.48
CA TRP A 594 -10.06 -31.84 7.32
C TRP A 594 -11.34 -32.66 7.42
N SER A 595 -12.44 -32.10 6.94
CA SER A 595 -13.78 -32.69 7.08
C SER A 595 -14.45 -32.90 5.73
N LYS A 596 -15.40 -33.83 5.71
CA LYS A 596 -16.40 -33.96 4.64
C LYS A 596 -17.51 -32.95 4.91
N ALA A 597 -18.03 -32.34 3.85
CA ALA A 597 -19.14 -31.41 3.97
C ALA A 597 -20.11 -31.49 2.78
N THR A 598 -21.40 -31.26 3.04
CA THR A 598 -22.47 -31.22 2.03
C THR A 598 -23.46 -30.09 2.29
N ILE A 599 -24.06 -29.53 1.23
CA ILE A 599 -25.16 -28.57 1.36
C ILE A 599 -26.49 -29.34 1.49
N GLU A 600 -27.25 -29.07 2.54
CA GLU A 600 -28.60 -29.58 2.74
C GLU A 600 -29.53 -28.43 3.17
N ASN A 601 -30.54 -28.11 2.35
CA ASN A 601 -31.52 -27.06 2.65
C ASN A 601 -30.89 -25.71 3.06
N ASN A 602 -29.91 -25.22 2.30
CA ASN A 602 -29.14 -23.99 2.58
C ASN A 602 -28.37 -24.00 3.94
N LYS A 603 -28.08 -25.19 4.47
CA LYS A 603 -27.14 -25.40 5.58
C LYS A 603 -25.98 -26.25 5.08
N VAL A 604 -24.86 -26.21 5.79
CA VAL A 604 -23.73 -27.10 5.52
C VAL A 604 -23.63 -28.13 6.64
N VAL A 605 -23.66 -29.41 6.28
CA VAL A 605 -23.46 -30.52 7.21
C VAL A 605 -22.01 -30.97 7.12
N VAL A 606 -21.28 -30.90 8.23
CA VAL A 606 -19.83 -31.13 8.34
C VAL A 606 -19.55 -32.32 9.24
N TRP A 607 -18.67 -33.25 8.82
CA TRP A 607 -18.28 -34.40 9.64
C TRP A 607 -16.92 -34.96 9.26
N ASN A 608 -16.33 -35.74 10.17
CA ASN A 608 -15.18 -36.60 9.90
C ASN A 608 -15.41 -37.93 10.61
N ASP A 609 -15.20 -39.05 9.91
CA ASP A 609 -15.52 -40.39 10.43
C ASP A 609 -14.64 -40.79 11.64
N ALA A 610 -13.49 -40.13 11.83
CA ALA A 610 -12.62 -40.32 12.98
C ALA A 610 -13.01 -39.47 14.21
N ILE A 611 -13.95 -38.52 14.08
CA ILE A 611 -14.37 -37.62 15.15
C ILE A 611 -15.78 -38.01 15.63
N GLU A 612 -15.86 -38.80 16.70
CA GLU A 612 -17.15 -39.27 17.24
C GLU A 612 -17.97 -38.16 17.92
N LYS A 613 -17.29 -37.22 18.58
CA LYS A 613 -17.90 -36.14 19.38
C LYS A 613 -17.38 -34.77 18.92
N PRO A 614 -17.78 -34.30 17.73
CA PRO A 614 -17.33 -33.00 17.24
C PRO A 614 -17.93 -31.86 18.06
N LEU A 615 -17.13 -30.84 18.33
CA LEU A 615 -17.56 -29.61 19.03
C LEU A 615 -17.31 -28.35 18.20
N TYR A 616 -16.28 -28.35 17.36
CA TYR A 616 -15.83 -27.15 16.67
C TYR A 616 -15.67 -27.38 15.18
N VAL A 617 -15.97 -26.35 14.40
CA VAL A 617 -15.67 -26.27 12.96
C VAL A 617 -14.97 -24.97 12.62
N ARG A 618 -14.14 -25.03 11.58
CA ARG A 618 -13.57 -23.86 10.92
C ARG A 618 -13.84 -23.95 9.41
N TYR A 619 -14.06 -22.81 8.77
CA TYR A 619 -14.16 -22.70 7.31
C TYR A 619 -13.15 -21.69 6.80
N ALA A 620 -12.36 -22.09 5.80
CA ALA A 620 -11.34 -21.28 5.15
C ALA A 620 -10.35 -20.62 6.15
N TRP A 621 -10.01 -21.35 7.21
CA TRP A 621 -9.14 -20.87 8.29
C TRP A 621 -7.67 -21.24 8.05
N ALA A 622 -7.03 -20.54 7.12
CA ALA A 622 -5.61 -20.66 6.79
C ALA A 622 -5.12 -19.38 6.10
N ASP A 623 -3.81 -19.25 5.88
CA ASP A 623 -3.24 -18.15 5.08
C ASP A 623 -3.78 -18.21 3.63
N ASN A 624 -3.73 -19.40 3.02
CA ASN A 624 -4.27 -19.70 1.70
C ASN A 624 -5.15 -20.96 1.68
N PRO A 625 -6.45 -20.84 2.02
CA PRO A 625 -7.45 -21.89 1.80
C PRO A 625 -7.85 -21.95 0.32
N ASP A 626 -6.96 -22.45 -0.53
CA ASP A 626 -7.10 -22.48 -2.00
C ASP A 626 -8.23 -23.38 -2.51
N ASP A 627 -8.71 -24.30 -1.67
CA ASP A 627 -9.82 -25.20 -1.96
C ASP A 627 -11.19 -24.66 -1.50
N ALA A 628 -11.24 -23.52 -0.80
CA ALA A 628 -12.47 -22.92 -0.29
C ALA A 628 -13.44 -22.55 -1.43
N ASN A 629 -14.60 -23.22 -1.45
CA ASN A 629 -15.46 -23.21 -2.62
C ASN A 629 -16.95 -22.90 -2.35
N LEU A 630 -17.31 -22.42 -1.15
CA LEU A 630 -18.69 -22.13 -0.76
C LEU A 630 -19.08 -20.67 -1.05
N TYR A 631 -20.17 -20.48 -1.78
CA TYR A 631 -20.67 -19.17 -2.22
C TYR A 631 -22.18 -19.08 -2.04
N ASN A 632 -22.75 -17.88 -2.17
CA ASN A 632 -24.16 -17.75 -2.54
C ASN A 632 -24.34 -17.82 -4.08
N ILE A 633 -25.58 -17.98 -4.53
CA ILE A 633 -25.95 -18.02 -5.96
C ILE A 633 -25.50 -16.75 -6.71
N GLU A 634 -25.46 -15.61 -6.04
CA GLU A 634 -24.97 -14.33 -6.55
C GLU A 634 -23.44 -14.28 -6.71
N ASN A 635 -22.75 -15.41 -6.51
CA ASN A 635 -21.33 -15.59 -6.75
C ASN A 635 -20.44 -14.78 -5.79
N LEU A 636 -20.91 -14.52 -4.57
CA LEU A 636 -20.12 -13.92 -3.48
C LEU A 636 -19.62 -15.01 -2.52
N PRO A 637 -18.31 -15.05 -2.19
CA PRO A 637 -17.73 -16.09 -1.36
C PRO A 637 -18.20 -16.00 0.08
N THR A 638 -18.30 -17.15 0.73
CA THR A 638 -18.55 -17.24 2.17
C THR A 638 -17.37 -16.65 2.95
N SER A 639 -17.64 -15.82 3.95
CA SER A 639 -16.58 -15.28 4.82
C SER A 639 -15.97 -16.39 5.69
N PRO A 640 -14.63 -16.46 5.84
CA PRO A 640 -13.98 -17.37 6.78
C PRO A 640 -14.50 -17.22 8.21
N PHE A 641 -14.53 -18.33 8.96
CA PHE A 641 -14.94 -18.31 10.37
C PHE A 641 -14.39 -19.51 11.15
N ARG A 642 -14.47 -19.42 12.48
CA ARG A 642 -14.23 -20.51 13.43
C ARG A 642 -15.29 -20.52 14.54
N THR A 643 -15.39 -21.62 15.28
CA THR A 643 -16.34 -21.77 16.39
C THR A 643 -15.68 -22.20 17.71
N ASP A 644 -14.35 -22.17 17.79
CA ASP A 644 -13.55 -22.58 18.95
C ASP A 644 -12.91 -21.40 19.70
N ASN A 645 -13.50 -20.22 19.56
CA ASN A 645 -13.05 -18.97 20.18
C ASN A 645 -13.33 -18.86 21.68
#